data_AF-A0A7X8VPT4-F1
#
_entry.id   AF-A0A7X8VPT4-F1
#
_cell.length_a   1.000
_cell.length_b   1.000
_cell.length_c   1.000
_cell.angle_alpha   90.00
_cell.angle_beta   90.00
_cell.angle_gamma   90.00
#
_symmetry.space_group_name_H-M   'P 1'
#
loop_
_entity.id
_entity.type
_entity.pdbx_description
1 polymer ?
#
loop_
_entity_poly.entity_id
_entity_poly.type
_entity_poly.pdbx_seq_one_letter_code
_entity_poly.pdbx_strand_id
1 'polypeptide(L)'
;AASSAEEIAYVMRDCRPSCVYYSESSREVTEQALEQSGLQTRLLLFENMPGSVEPQASDHIAEPPASSVAVIVYTSGTTGQPKGVMLSFENIWANLHSVSAEVPIYRPDDRVLALLPLHHVLPLQGTMIMPLTIGGTMVFAPSLVAADILGSLAEHKVTLFLGVPRLFTLLRDGIMSKIRQSKIASLLFALSAKVNSLGFSRLLFASVQKRFGGAIRYMPCGGAALDEKVIKDFRSLGFEILMGYGLSETAPMVSFTHPGGHRKNSSGQVIPCNEVRSEDGEILVKGKNVMQGYFERPEETAQVLRDGWFHTGDLGHLDEEGYIYITGRKKEIIVLPSGKNINPEEVEGKLLQYKDLVAEAAVLASGDALQALILPNVQALRQRGVVNLEEALRSEVIAKYNLKASSYKRILKCTLLSESLPRTRLGKLKRHELEALSRCDKRQKDNGKPEPDLEEYRVIKEFLHGQTGLHIAPDDHFELDLSLDSLGKVSFQVFLSGTFGIEVNEQTLLEHPSPALLAEFMSTEAKSMASGKQFKWGEILREKMSVKLPKSWVTFHWLNLFSGFSLRCFFRLRGENIENLPAGACILAPNHQSYLDSLFIMAFLKRRVLRDTFFYAKAEHVRRWWQRFMAQRHNIIVMDINKDLKLSLQKLAEVLKKGKKVIIFPEGTRSLDGKLGDFKHSFAILGRELGVPIVPVAVDGAYRALPRGKFFPRLFQKVNISFLEPIYPGQEDSYSTLSDKVYQALANKLQQES
;
A
#
# COMPACT_ATOMS: atom_id res chain seq x y z
N ALA A 1 -18.67 13.26 -4.59
CA ALA A 1 -19.43 12.85 -3.39
C ALA A 1 -20.13 14.08 -2.85
N ALA A 2 -21.47 14.04 -2.73
CA ALA A 2 -22.25 15.09 -2.11
C ALA A 2 -22.08 15.04 -0.58
N SER A 3 -22.28 16.18 0.11
CA SER A 3 -22.33 16.20 1.59
C SER A 3 -23.62 15.58 2.10
N SER A 4 -23.56 14.92 3.25
CA SER A 4 -24.78 14.42 3.91
C SER A 4 -25.57 15.56 4.54
N ALA A 5 -26.86 15.33 4.79
CA ALA A 5 -27.68 16.29 5.52
C ALA A 5 -27.10 16.61 6.91
N GLU A 6 -26.52 15.61 7.58
CA GLU A 6 -25.89 15.78 8.90
C GLU A 6 -24.66 16.69 8.86
N GLU A 7 -23.79 16.51 7.86
CA GLU A 7 -22.61 17.37 7.66
C GLU A 7 -23.03 18.83 7.41
N ILE A 8 -24.06 19.05 6.60
CA ILE A 8 -24.60 20.38 6.31
C ILE A 8 -25.27 20.97 7.54
N ALA A 9 -26.07 20.19 8.27
CA ALA A 9 -26.76 20.62 9.48
C ALA A 9 -25.76 21.06 10.57
N TYR A 10 -24.62 20.38 10.69
CA TYR A 10 -23.53 20.82 11.56
C TYR A 10 -23.03 22.22 11.18
N VAL A 11 -22.72 22.44 9.90
CA VAL A 11 -22.26 23.76 9.40
C VAL A 11 -23.31 24.84 9.64
N MET A 12 -24.59 24.54 9.36
CA MET A 12 -25.69 25.47 9.59
C MET A 12 -25.80 25.86 11.07
N ARG A 13 -25.75 24.89 12.00
CA ARG A 13 -25.80 25.18 13.44
C ARG A 13 -24.62 26.02 13.91
N ASP A 14 -23.43 25.79 13.36
CA ASP A 14 -22.21 26.49 13.75
C ASP A 14 -22.24 27.94 13.24
N CYS A 15 -22.44 28.18 11.93
CA CYS A 15 -22.41 29.55 11.39
C CYS A 15 -23.75 30.32 11.47
N ARG A 16 -24.87 29.64 11.72
CA ARG A 16 -26.22 30.21 11.83
C ARG A 16 -26.57 31.14 10.66
N PRO A 17 -26.64 30.62 9.42
CA PRO A 17 -26.81 31.44 8.23
C PRO A 17 -28.21 32.08 8.17
N SER A 18 -28.29 33.33 7.72
CA SER A 18 -29.58 34.03 7.51
C SER A 18 -30.37 33.46 6.33
N CYS A 19 -29.67 33.02 5.29
CA CYS A 19 -30.26 32.34 4.15
C CYS A 19 -29.32 31.26 3.60
N VAL A 20 -29.90 30.27 2.92
CA VAL A 20 -29.17 29.20 2.23
C VAL A 20 -29.65 29.13 0.79
N TYR A 21 -28.70 29.27 -0.13
CA TYR A 21 -28.94 29.12 -1.55
C TYR A 21 -28.71 27.66 -1.96
N TYR A 22 -29.63 27.09 -2.73
CA TYR A 22 -29.59 25.69 -3.15
C TYR A 22 -30.21 25.52 -4.54
N SER A 23 -29.92 24.39 -5.19
CA SER A 23 -30.51 24.00 -6.47
C SER A 23 -31.55 22.89 -6.29
N GLU A 24 -32.39 22.67 -7.30
CA GLU A 24 -33.41 21.60 -7.31
C GLU A 24 -32.78 20.23 -7.03
N SER A 25 -31.61 19.98 -7.61
CA SER A 25 -30.82 18.75 -7.42
C SER A 25 -30.31 18.53 -5.98
N SER A 26 -30.38 19.54 -5.13
CA SER A 26 -29.94 19.50 -3.73
C SER A 26 -31.06 19.77 -2.72
N ARG A 27 -32.32 19.88 -3.18
CA ARG A 27 -33.48 20.25 -2.35
C ARG A 27 -33.64 19.34 -1.15
N GLU A 28 -33.81 18.04 -1.39
CA GLU A 28 -34.10 17.04 -0.36
C GLU A 28 -33.05 17.07 0.77
N VAL A 29 -31.77 17.04 0.40
CA VAL A 29 -30.66 17.06 1.36
C VAL A 29 -30.60 18.38 2.14
N THR A 30 -30.89 19.51 1.49
CA THR A 30 -30.86 20.84 2.13
C THR A 30 -32.01 21.02 3.10
N GLU A 31 -33.22 20.61 2.73
CA GLU A 31 -34.40 20.66 3.59
C GLU A 31 -34.25 19.75 4.82
N GLN A 32 -33.73 18.53 4.61
CA GLN A 32 -33.41 17.62 5.70
C GLN A 32 -32.32 18.20 6.63
N ALA A 33 -31.30 18.85 6.06
CA ALA A 33 -30.26 19.49 6.86
C ALA A 33 -30.80 20.66 7.70
N LEU A 34 -31.73 21.45 7.14
CA LEU A 34 -32.38 22.54 7.87
C LEU A 34 -33.21 21.99 9.04
N GLU A 35 -34.01 20.95 8.81
CA GLU A 35 -34.78 20.28 9.86
C GLU A 35 -33.88 19.76 10.98
N GLN A 36 -32.80 19.04 10.62
CA GLN A 36 -31.81 18.53 11.59
C GLN A 36 -31.04 19.64 12.31
N SER A 37 -30.88 20.80 11.69
CA SER A 37 -30.21 21.95 12.30
C SER A 37 -31.05 22.60 13.41
N GLY A 38 -32.38 22.49 13.33
CA GLY A 38 -33.32 23.17 14.23
C GLY A 38 -33.38 24.69 14.05
N LEU A 39 -32.81 25.24 12.97
CA LEU A 39 -32.79 26.67 12.69
C LEU A 39 -33.98 27.14 11.85
N GLN A 40 -34.34 28.41 11.98
CA GLN A 40 -35.26 29.10 11.09
C GLN A 40 -34.48 29.93 10.07
N THR A 41 -33.87 29.25 9.09
CA THR A 41 -33.09 29.86 8.01
C THR A 41 -33.90 29.93 6.72
N ARG A 42 -33.82 31.05 5.99
CA ARG A 42 -34.53 31.23 4.72
C ARG A 42 -33.87 30.41 3.60
N LEU A 43 -34.60 29.47 3.00
CA LEU A 43 -34.15 28.74 1.82
C LEU A 43 -34.45 29.53 0.54
N LEU A 44 -33.47 29.60 -0.36
CA LEU A 44 -33.55 30.32 -1.64
C LEU A 44 -33.16 29.38 -2.78
N LEU A 45 -34.13 28.99 -3.60
CA LEU A 45 -33.89 28.14 -4.76
C LEU A 45 -33.30 28.96 -5.91
N PHE A 46 -32.14 28.55 -6.43
CA PHE A 46 -31.46 29.23 -7.54
C PHE A 46 -32.31 29.28 -8.81
N GLU A 47 -33.01 28.20 -9.14
CA GLU A 47 -33.87 28.09 -10.33
C GLU A 47 -35.07 29.05 -10.29
N ASN A 48 -35.46 29.53 -9.11
CA ASN A 48 -36.51 30.54 -8.96
C ASN A 48 -35.98 31.98 -9.08
N MET A 49 -34.66 32.18 -9.19
CA MET A 49 -34.10 33.52 -9.33
C MET A 49 -34.28 34.07 -10.75
N PRO A 50 -34.56 35.37 -10.90
CA PRO A 50 -34.69 35.99 -12.21
C PRO A 50 -33.38 35.86 -13.00
N GLY A 51 -33.45 35.38 -14.25
CA GLY A 51 -32.27 35.18 -15.11
C GLY A 51 -31.57 36.47 -15.54
N SER A 52 -32.25 37.61 -15.45
CA SER A 52 -31.71 38.94 -15.69
C SER A 52 -32.40 39.92 -14.75
N VAL A 53 -31.62 40.75 -14.06
CA VAL A 53 -32.11 41.85 -13.23
C VAL A 53 -31.48 43.12 -13.74
N GLU A 54 -32.27 44.17 -14.00
CA GLU A 54 -31.70 45.49 -14.22
C GLU A 54 -31.27 46.07 -12.87
N PRO A 55 -29.97 46.38 -12.67
CA PRO A 55 -29.48 46.88 -11.40
C PRO A 55 -30.14 48.22 -11.10
N GLN A 56 -30.83 48.30 -9.97
CA GLN A 56 -31.40 49.51 -9.44
C GLN A 56 -30.37 50.22 -8.53
N ALA A 57 -30.55 51.53 -8.32
CA ALA A 57 -29.68 52.27 -7.40
C ALA A 57 -29.71 51.68 -5.96
N SER A 58 -30.82 51.05 -5.57
CA SER A 58 -30.95 50.32 -4.30
C SER A 58 -30.15 49.02 -4.23
N ASP A 59 -29.71 48.47 -5.37
CA ASP A 59 -28.90 47.25 -5.44
C ASP A 59 -27.41 47.54 -5.19
N HIS A 60 -27.02 48.82 -5.11
CA HIS A 60 -25.67 49.22 -4.80
C HIS A 60 -25.32 48.87 -3.34
N ILE A 61 -24.52 47.83 -3.17
CA ILE A 61 -23.99 47.44 -1.87
C ILE A 61 -22.77 48.33 -1.56
N ALA A 62 -22.80 49.04 -0.43
CA ALA A 62 -21.65 49.81 0.02
C ALA A 62 -20.43 48.90 0.19
N GLU A 63 -19.25 49.34 -0.27
CA GLU A 63 -18.03 48.56 -0.12
C GLU A 63 -17.75 48.30 1.37
N PRO A 64 -17.73 47.03 1.82
CA PRO A 64 -17.46 46.73 3.21
C PRO A 64 -15.99 47.07 3.54
N PRO A 65 -15.67 47.39 4.80
CA PRO A 65 -14.28 47.54 5.24
C PRO A 65 -13.45 46.31 4.87
N ALA A 66 -12.20 46.50 4.44
CA ALA A 66 -11.32 45.40 4.00
C ALA A 66 -11.09 44.33 5.08
N SER A 67 -11.18 44.71 6.36
CA SER A 67 -11.09 43.82 7.50
C SER A 67 -12.37 43.02 7.80
N SER A 68 -13.47 43.25 7.08
CA SER A 68 -14.72 42.49 7.27
C SER A 68 -14.53 41.06 6.79
N VAL A 69 -15.14 40.09 7.49
CA VAL A 69 -15.18 38.69 7.06
C VAL A 69 -15.91 38.60 5.72
N ALA A 70 -15.21 38.13 4.70
CA ALA A 70 -15.75 37.91 3.36
C ALA A 70 -16.28 36.48 3.18
N VAL A 71 -15.59 35.49 3.76
CA VAL A 71 -15.98 34.08 3.64
C VAL A 71 -15.55 33.28 4.87
N ILE A 72 -16.39 32.34 5.28
CA ILE A 72 -16.07 31.32 6.28
C ILE A 72 -15.93 29.99 5.56
N VAL A 73 -14.73 29.40 5.59
CA VAL A 73 -14.45 28.13 4.92
C VAL A 73 -14.32 27.01 5.96
N TYR A 74 -15.21 26.02 5.91
CA TYR A 74 -15.13 24.88 6.82
C TYR A 74 -14.05 23.89 6.39
N THR A 75 -13.15 23.57 7.30
CA THR A 75 -12.10 22.56 7.11
C THR A 75 -12.37 21.36 8.00
N SER A 76 -12.06 20.15 7.53
CA SER A 76 -12.40 18.91 8.24
C SER A 76 -11.65 18.70 9.57
N GLY A 77 -10.67 19.55 9.91
CA GLY A 77 -9.88 19.46 11.14
C GLY A 77 -9.06 18.17 11.28
N THR A 78 -7.95 18.20 12.02
CA THR A 78 -7.29 16.94 12.44
C THR A 78 -7.99 16.29 13.63
N THR A 79 -8.93 17.00 14.27
CA THR A 79 -9.63 16.65 15.51
C THR A 79 -11.04 16.10 15.29
N GLY A 80 -11.44 15.83 14.05
CA GLY A 80 -12.70 15.18 13.69
C GLY A 80 -13.89 16.11 13.43
N GLN A 81 -14.02 17.22 14.17
CA GLN A 81 -15.07 18.21 13.92
C GLN A 81 -14.63 19.34 12.98
N PRO A 82 -15.42 19.68 11.95
CA PRO A 82 -15.08 20.76 11.04
C PRO A 82 -15.05 22.14 11.72
N LYS A 83 -14.12 23.00 11.29
CA LYS A 83 -13.93 24.36 11.85
C LYS A 83 -14.04 25.41 10.75
N GLY A 84 -14.80 26.48 11.00
CA GLY A 84 -14.93 27.61 10.08
C GLY A 84 -13.72 28.54 10.15
N VAL A 85 -12.96 28.64 9.07
CA VAL A 85 -11.84 29.59 8.92
C VAL A 85 -12.40 30.92 8.45
N MET A 86 -12.23 31.99 9.24
CA MET A 86 -12.69 33.33 8.89
C MET A 86 -11.65 34.06 8.03
N LEU A 87 -12.02 34.38 6.79
CA LEU A 87 -11.18 35.11 5.85
C LEU A 87 -11.80 36.47 5.53
N SER A 88 -11.01 37.54 5.68
CA SER A 88 -11.43 38.90 5.32
C SER A 88 -11.26 39.21 3.83
N PHE A 89 -11.83 40.32 3.38
CA PHE A 89 -11.56 40.84 2.03
C PHE A 89 -10.07 41.12 1.81
N GLU A 90 -9.37 41.67 2.81
CA GLU A 90 -7.91 41.90 2.76
C GLU A 90 -7.15 40.59 2.64
N ASN A 91 -7.56 39.53 3.35
CA ASN A 91 -6.91 38.23 3.26
C ASN A 91 -6.95 37.68 1.84
N ILE A 92 -8.13 37.73 1.23
CA ILE A 92 -8.36 37.28 -0.14
C ILE A 92 -7.54 38.14 -1.12
N TRP A 93 -7.64 39.46 -1.00
CA TRP A 93 -6.97 40.40 -1.89
C TRP A 93 -5.45 40.27 -1.89
N ALA A 94 -4.82 40.14 -0.71
CA ALA A 94 -3.38 40.02 -0.59
C ALA A 94 -2.80 38.84 -1.40
N ASN A 95 -3.51 37.72 -1.39
CA ASN A 95 -3.15 36.53 -2.15
C ASN A 95 -3.37 36.70 -3.65
N LEU A 96 -4.50 37.31 -4.06
CA LEU A 96 -4.78 37.60 -5.46
C LEU A 96 -3.72 38.55 -6.05
N HIS A 97 -3.40 39.63 -5.32
CA HIS A 97 -2.41 40.62 -5.73
C HIS A 97 -1.01 40.00 -5.93
N SER A 98 -0.61 39.11 -5.02
CA SER A 98 0.69 38.41 -5.07
C SER A 98 0.92 37.64 -6.38
N VAL A 99 -0.11 36.99 -6.93
CA VAL A 99 0.01 36.11 -8.11
C VAL A 99 -0.54 36.72 -9.42
N SER A 100 -0.95 37.98 -9.37
CA SER A 100 -1.44 38.74 -10.54
C SER A 100 -0.58 39.96 -10.84
N ALA A 101 -0.27 40.77 -9.83
CA ALA A 101 0.47 42.03 -9.99
C ALA A 101 1.97 41.85 -9.76
N GLU A 102 2.36 41.12 -8.71
CA GLU A 102 3.77 40.99 -8.32
C GLU A 102 4.47 39.84 -9.06
N VAL A 103 3.83 38.67 -9.09
CA VAL A 103 4.27 37.50 -9.86
C VAL A 103 3.16 37.12 -10.84
N PRO A 104 3.17 37.63 -12.09
CA PRO A 104 2.02 37.57 -13.01
C PRO A 104 1.83 36.18 -13.63
N ILE A 105 1.37 35.24 -12.80
CA ILE A 105 0.94 33.90 -13.21
C ILE A 105 -0.38 34.02 -13.98
N TYR A 106 -1.31 34.79 -13.42
CA TYR A 106 -2.59 35.12 -14.01
C TYR A 106 -2.51 36.41 -14.82
N ARG A 107 -3.25 36.45 -15.94
CA ARG A 107 -3.35 37.59 -16.85
C ARG A 107 -4.80 37.86 -17.25
N PRO A 108 -5.15 39.09 -17.66
CA PRO A 108 -6.50 39.44 -18.11
C PRO A 108 -7.02 38.59 -19.27
N ASP A 109 -6.15 38.05 -20.12
CA ASP A 109 -6.51 37.18 -21.24
C ASP A 109 -6.58 35.69 -20.88
N ASP A 110 -6.34 35.34 -19.61
CA ASP A 110 -6.40 33.94 -19.19
C ASP A 110 -7.83 33.40 -19.15
N ARG A 111 -7.94 32.14 -19.58
CA ARG A 111 -9.16 31.34 -19.54
C ARG A 111 -8.93 30.19 -18.59
N VAL A 112 -9.60 30.23 -17.43
CA VAL A 112 -9.35 29.34 -16.31
C VAL A 112 -10.44 28.29 -16.20
N LEU A 113 -10.07 27.02 -16.29
CA LEU A 113 -11.02 25.91 -16.12
C LEU A 113 -11.22 25.59 -14.63
N ALA A 114 -12.48 25.66 -14.19
CA ALA A 114 -12.91 25.28 -12.85
C ALA A 114 -13.22 23.77 -12.80
N LEU A 115 -12.27 22.98 -12.28
CA LEU A 115 -12.39 21.53 -12.11
C LEU A 115 -12.59 21.07 -10.66
N LEU A 116 -12.12 21.88 -9.71
CA LEU A 116 -12.05 21.51 -8.30
C LEU A 116 -13.23 22.15 -7.54
N PRO A 117 -13.71 21.52 -6.45
CA PRO A 117 -14.89 22.02 -5.73
C PRO A 117 -14.66 23.39 -5.09
N LEU A 118 -15.56 24.34 -5.33
CA LEU A 118 -15.45 25.74 -4.87
C LEU A 118 -15.62 25.94 -3.36
N HIS A 119 -16.00 24.91 -2.60
CA HIS A 119 -15.98 24.96 -1.12
C HIS A 119 -14.57 24.89 -0.53
N HIS A 120 -13.54 24.68 -1.36
CA HIS A 120 -12.15 24.84 -0.97
C HIS A 120 -11.64 26.21 -1.42
N VAL A 121 -10.85 26.87 -0.57
CA VAL A 121 -10.43 28.25 -0.83
C VAL A 121 -9.50 28.37 -2.05
N LEU A 122 -8.66 27.36 -2.34
CA LEU A 122 -7.77 27.34 -3.51
C LEU A 122 -8.55 27.45 -4.84
N PRO A 123 -9.50 26.56 -5.15
CA PRO A 123 -10.28 26.72 -6.37
C PRO A 123 -11.23 27.91 -6.31
N LEU A 124 -11.81 28.25 -5.15
CA LEU A 124 -12.64 29.45 -5.02
C LEU A 124 -11.89 30.71 -5.50
N GLN A 125 -10.69 30.95 -4.95
CA GLN A 125 -9.89 32.09 -5.35
C GLN A 125 -9.29 31.92 -6.75
N GLY A 126 -8.63 30.79 -7.01
CA GLY A 126 -7.83 30.61 -8.23
C GLY A 126 -8.63 30.34 -9.51
N THR A 127 -9.88 29.87 -9.42
CA THR A 127 -10.72 29.57 -10.60
C THR A 127 -11.93 30.48 -10.75
N MET A 128 -12.38 31.14 -9.67
CA MET A 128 -13.57 32.00 -9.72
C MET A 128 -13.23 33.46 -9.42
N ILE A 129 -12.73 33.78 -8.23
CA ILE A 129 -12.51 35.18 -7.83
C ILE A 129 -11.40 35.83 -8.66
N MET A 130 -10.29 35.13 -8.89
CA MET A 130 -9.15 35.65 -9.65
C MET A 130 -9.50 36.10 -11.08
N PRO A 131 -10.07 35.26 -11.96
CA PRO A 131 -10.41 35.70 -13.31
C PRO A 131 -11.42 36.86 -13.29
N LEU A 132 -12.42 36.85 -12.40
CA LEU A 132 -13.36 37.97 -12.26
C LEU A 132 -12.66 39.28 -11.85
N THR A 133 -11.62 39.19 -11.03
CA THR A 133 -10.88 40.36 -10.53
C THR A 133 -10.03 41.03 -11.62
N ILE A 134 -9.44 40.24 -12.53
CA ILE A 134 -8.48 40.74 -13.52
C ILE A 134 -9.05 40.85 -14.94
N GLY A 135 -10.34 40.55 -15.14
CA GLY A 135 -11.00 40.56 -16.45
C GLY A 135 -10.81 39.28 -17.28
N GLY A 136 -10.36 38.19 -16.66
CA GLY A 136 -10.22 36.87 -17.27
C GLY A 136 -11.55 36.13 -17.44
N THR A 137 -11.48 34.95 -18.05
CA THR A 137 -12.66 34.10 -18.30
C THR A 137 -12.66 32.87 -17.41
N MET A 138 -13.81 32.56 -16.81
CA MET A 138 -14.05 31.28 -16.14
C MET A 138 -14.66 30.28 -17.12
N VAL A 139 -14.18 29.05 -17.11
CA VAL A 139 -14.72 27.95 -17.92
C VAL A 139 -15.17 26.85 -16.97
N PHE A 140 -16.42 26.40 -17.12
CA PHE A 140 -16.95 25.24 -16.40
C PHE A 140 -17.12 24.08 -17.38
N ALA A 141 -16.55 22.92 -17.05
CA ALA A 141 -16.81 21.72 -17.82
C ALA A 141 -18.23 21.19 -17.54
N PRO A 142 -18.95 20.65 -18.53
CA PRO A 142 -20.28 20.07 -18.33
C PRO A 142 -20.31 18.95 -17.29
N SER A 143 -19.22 18.18 -17.20
CA SER A 143 -19.03 17.15 -16.18
C SER A 143 -17.54 16.91 -15.90
N LEU A 144 -17.25 16.07 -14.90
CA LEU A 144 -15.90 15.62 -14.55
C LEU A 144 -15.42 14.43 -15.41
N VAL A 145 -16.19 14.02 -16.41
CA VAL A 145 -15.78 12.98 -17.36
C VAL A 145 -14.65 13.52 -18.24
N ALA A 146 -13.63 12.69 -18.48
CA ALA A 146 -12.43 13.11 -19.20
C ALA A 146 -12.71 13.67 -20.61
N ALA A 147 -13.73 13.15 -21.30
CA ALA A 147 -14.14 13.65 -22.61
C ALA A 147 -14.62 15.12 -22.55
N ASP A 148 -15.46 15.45 -21.57
CA ASP A 148 -16.01 16.79 -21.39
C ASP A 148 -14.94 17.78 -20.95
N ILE A 149 -14.02 17.36 -20.08
CA ILE A 149 -12.86 18.17 -19.67
C ILE A 149 -11.98 18.49 -20.88
N LEU A 150 -11.57 17.46 -21.64
CA LEU A 150 -10.71 17.65 -22.82
C LEU A 150 -11.42 18.47 -23.92
N GLY A 151 -12.72 18.27 -24.09
CA GLY A 151 -13.56 19.08 -24.99
C GLY A 151 -13.54 20.55 -24.59
N SER A 152 -13.81 20.84 -23.31
CA SER A 152 -13.81 22.20 -22.75
C SER A 152 -12.45 22.89 -22.88
N LEU A 153 -11.35 22.16 -22.62
CA LEU A 153 -9.99 22.67 -22.81
C LEU A 153 -9.76 23.10 -24.27
N ALA A 154 -10.26 22.31 -25.23
CA ALA A 154 -10.04 22.53 -26.65
C ALA A 154 -10.94 23.60 -27.27
N GLU A 155 -12.23 23.59 -26.94
CA GLU A 155 -13.24 24.53 -27.39
C GLU A 155 -12.95 25.93 -26.87
N HIS A 156 -12.75 26.05 -25.55
CA HIS A 156 -12.54 27.34 -24.91
C HIS A 156 -11.09 27.75 -24.85
N LYS A 157 -10.12 27.04 -25.45
CA LYS A 157 -8.69 27.42 -25.44
C LYS A 157 -8.21 27.78 -24.03
N VAL A 158 -8.50 26.92 -23.08
CA VAL A 158 -8.13 27.12 -21.67
C VAL A 158 -6.62 27.32 -21.57
N THR A 159 -6.21 28.39 -20.87
CA THR A 159 -4.80 28.74 -20.68
C THR A 159 -4.27 28.22 -19.34
N LEU A 160 -5.16 27.99 -18.37
CA LEU A 160 -4.79 27.57 -17.03
C LEU A 160 -5.88 26.68 -16.42
N PHE A 161 -5.49 25.62 -15.73
CA PHE A 161 -6.44 24.87 -14.89
C PHE A 161 -5.74 24.38 -13.63
N LEU A 162 -6.46 24.47 -12.52
CA LEU A 162 -5.97 24.07 -11.20
C LEU A 162 -6.22 22.58 -11.01
N GLY A 163 -5.22 21.87 -10.48
CA GLY A 163 -5.30 20.45 -10.21
C GLY A 163 -4.75 20.07 -8.85
N VAL A 164 -5.06 18.83 -8.46
CA VAL A 164 -4.47 18.16 -7.30
C VAL A 164 -3.50 17.07 -7.78
N PRO A 165 -2.55 16.60 -6.94
CA PRO A 165 -1.54 15.63 -7.38
C PRO A 165 -2.11 14.37 -8.04
N ARG A 166 -3.28 13.90 -7.56
CA ARG A 166 -3.97 12.73 -8.11
C ARG A 166 -4.39 12.95 -9.56
N LEU A 167 -4.93 14.12 -9.89
CA LEU A 167 -5.37 14.47 -11.25
C LEU A 167 -4.19 14.42 -12.22
N PHE A 168 -3.08 15.09 -11.87
CA PHE A 168 -1.88 15.10 -12.70
C PHE A 168 -1.26 13.71 -12.84
N THR A 169 -1.22 12.92 -11.77
CA THR A 169 -0.73 11.54 -11.83
C THR A 169 -1.55 10.68 -12.79
N LEU A 170 -2.88 10.78 -12.74
CA LEU A 170 -3.78 10.04 -13.64
C LEU A 170 -3.58 10.45 -15.10
N LEU A 171 -3.54 11.75 -15.38
CA LEU A 171 -3.29 12.27 -16.73
C LEU A 171 -1.93 11.80 -17.26
N ARG A 172 -0.88 11.90 -16.44
CA ARG A 172 0.47 11.43 -16.77
C ARG A 172 0.48 9.94 -17.06
N ASP A 173 -0.13 9.11 -16.23
CA ASP A 173 -0.10 7.66 -16.38
C ASP A 173 -0.82 7.24 -17.69
N GLY A 174 -1.93 7.89 -18.04
CA GLY A 174 -2.62 7.69 -19.31
C GLY A 174 -1.78 8.07 -20.54
N ILE A 175 -1.09 9.22 -20.50
CA ILE A 175 -0.21 9.67 -21.58
C ILE A 175 0.99 8.73 -21.73
N MET A 176 1.64 8.40 -20.61
CA MET A 176 2.86 7.59 -20.62
C MET A 176 2.61 6.15 -21.03
N SER A 177 1.42 5.60 -20.76
CA SER A 177 1.00 4.30 -21.28
C SER A 177 1.02 4.28 -22.81
N LYS A 178 0.43 5.30 -23.46
CA LYS A 178 0.43 5.44 -24.93
C LYS A 178 1.83 5.67 -25.50
N ILE A 179 2.66 6.46 -24.83
CA ILE A 179 4.05 6.69 -25.26
C ILE A 179 4.85 5.38 -25.25
N ARG A 180 4.69 4.56 -24.20
CA ARG A 180 5.41 3.28 -24.07
C ARG A 180 5.02 2.25 -25.14
N GLN A 181 3.83 2.36 -25.71
CA GLN A 181 3.39 1.49 -26.82
C GLN A 181 4.12 1.79 -28.13
N SER A 182 4.73 2.99 -28.28
CA SER A 182 5.49 3.38 -29.46
C SER A 182 6.97 3.59 -29.13
N LYS A 183 7.85 2.78 -29.75
CA LYS A 183 9.31 2.93 -29.61
C LYS A 183 9.79 4.31 -30.04
N ILE A 184 9.21 4.86 -31.11
CA ILE A 184 9.52 6.19 -31.62
C ILE A 184 9.11 7.26 -30.59
N ALA A 185 7.87 7.20 -30.08
CA ALA A 185 7.42 8.15 -29.07
C ALA A 185 8.24 8.07 -27.78
N SER A 186 8.65 6.87 -27.37
CA SER A 186 9.53 6.65 -26.22
C SER A 186 10.92 7.26 -26.42
N LEU A 187 11.48 7.15 -27.64
CA LEU A 187 12.76 7.79 -27.98
C LEU A 187 12.64 9.32 -27.97
N LEU A 188 11.58 9.87 -28.58
CA LEU A 188 11.31 11.31 -28.58
C LEU A 188 11.12 11.85 -27.17
N PHE A 189 10.45 11.08 -26.29
CA PHE A 189 10.28 11.45 -24.88
C PHE A 189 11.63 11.46 -24.14
N ALA A 190 12.47 10.45 -24.34
CA ALA A 190 13.81 10.42 -23.73
C ALA A 190 14.69 11.58 -24.22
N LEU A 191 14.62 11.93 -25.51
CA LEU A 191 15.31 13.08 -26.07
C LEU A 191 14.80 14.39 -25.44
N SER A 192 13.48 14.56 -25.38
CA SER A 192 12.82 15.72 -24.77
C SER A 192 13.23 15.90 -23.30
N ALA A 193 13.21 14.82 -22.51
CA ALA A 193 13.63 14.81 -21.12
C ALA A 193 15.10 15.18 -20.93
N LYS A 194 15.97 14.82 -21.89
CA LYS A 194 17.40 15.16 -21.87
C LYS A 194 17.65 16.64 -22.22
N VAL A 195 16.92 17.18 -23.20
CA VAL A 195 17.03 18.58 -23.62
C VAL A 195 16.41 19.51 -22.58
N ASN A 196 15.34 19.08 -21.89
CA ASN A 196 14.67 19.80 -20.80
C ASN A 196 14.21 21.24 -21.18
N SER A 197 13.78 21.43 -22.43
CA SER A 197 13.29 22.72 -22.97
C SER A 197 11.81 22.65 -23.29
N LEU A 198 11.00 23.52 -22.67
CA LEU A 198 9.55 23.56 -22.88
C LEU A 198 9.16 23.76 -24.34
N GLY A 199 9.82 24.67 -25.06
CA GLY A 199 9.54 24.94 -26.47
C GLY A 199 9.81 23.74 -27.37
N PHE A 200 10.94 23.07 -27.16
CA PHE A 200 11.30 21.86 -27.90
C PHE A 200 10.33 20.70 -27.60
N SER A 201 9.98 20.51 -26.33
CA SER A 201 9.01 19.49 -25.91
C SER A 201 7.62 19.75 -26.50
N ARG A 202 7.17 21.01 -26.56
CA ARG A 202 5.88 21.40 -27.20
C ARG A 202 5.88 21.07 -28.68
N LEU A 203 6.98 21.28 -29.39
CA LEU A 203 7.12 20.92 -30.80
C LEU A 203 7.04 19.40 -31.00
N LEU A 204 7.83 18.63 -30.25
CA LEU A 204 7.85 17.16 -30.35
C LEU A 204 6.49 16.52 -29.98
N PHE A 205 5.80 17.09 -29.00
CA PHE A 205 4.53 16.60 -28.48
C PHE A 205 3.34 17.49 -28.88
N ALA A 206 3.41 18.16 -30.03
CA ALA A 206 2.35 19.04 -30.52
C ALA A 206 0.97 18.35 -30.60
N SER A 207 0.94 17.05 -30.89
CA SER A 207 -0.28 16.24 -30.87
C SER A 207 -0.89 16.10 -29.47
N VAL A 208 -0.06 15.98 -28.44
CA VAL A 208 -0.49 15.99 -27.03
C VAL A 208 -0.98 17.38 -26.66
N GLN A 209 -0.23 18.43 -27.02
CA GLN A 209 -0.63 19.83 -26.80
C GLN A 209 -2.01 20.13 -27.40
N LYS A 210 -2.26 19.70 -28.65
CA LYS A 210 -3.54 19.89 -29.33
C LYS A 210 -4.71 19.19 -28.62
N ARG A 211 -4.50 18.01 -28.03
CA ARG A 211 -5.54 17.31 -27.24
C ARG A 211 -5.91 18.06 -25.96
N PHE A 212 -4.98 18.84 -25.43
CA PHE A 212 -5.17 19.75 -24.30
C PHE A 212 -5.62 21.15 -24.76
N GLY A 213 -6.06 21.30 -26.01
CA GLY A 213 -6.53 22.57 -26.59
C GLY A 213 -5.44 23.48 -27.15
N GLY A 214 -4.17 23.23 -26.80
CA GLY A 214 -2.99 23.91 -27.34
C GLY A 214 -2.66 25.28 -26.74
N ALA A 215 -3.47 25.76 -25.79
CA ALA A 215 -3.34 27.10 -25.20
C ALA A 215 -2.80 27.10 -23.76
N ILE A 216 -2.63 25.92 -23.13
CA ILE A 216 -2.22 25.81 -21.73
C ILE A 216 -0.82 26.42 -21.53
N ARG A 217 -0.77 27.45 -20.69
CA ARG A 217 0.44 28.11 -20.22
C ARG A 217 0.98 27.42 -18.97
N TYR A 218 0.13 27.30 -17.94
CA TYR A 218 0.50 26.77 -16.63
C TYR A 218 -0.55 25.81 -16.08
N MET A 219 -0.10 24.87 -15.25
CA MET A 219 -0.93 23.95 -14.50
C MET A 219 -0.61 24.04 -13.00
N PRO A 220 -1.23 24.97 -12.26
CA PRO A 220 -1.06 25.05 -10.82
C PRO A 220 -1.49 23.75 -10.12
N CYS A 221 -0.67 23.30 -9.17
CA CYS A 221 -0.91 22.12 -8.37
C CYS A 221 -0.76 22.45 -6.88
N GLY A 222 -1.78 22.11 -6.09
CA GLY A 222 -1.78 22.37 -4.65
C GLY A 222 -2.52 21.30 -3.86
N GLY A 223 -2.54 21.47 -2.54
CA GLY A 223 -3.27 20.63 -1.61
C GLY A 223 -2.48 19.44 -1.06
N ALA A 224 -1.55 18.85 -1.80
CA ALA A 224 -0.66 17.80 -1.31
C ALA A 224 0.66 17.77 -2.10
N ALA A 225 1.65 17.02 -1.61
CA ALA A 225 2.91 16.82 -2.32
C ALA A 225 2.68 16.10 -3.65
N LEU A 226 3.35 16.57 -4.71
CA LEU A 226 3.38 15.92 -6.02
C LEU A 226 4.73 15.24 -6.24
N ASP A 227 4.72 14.02 -6.76
CA ASP A 227 5.94 13.30 -7.10
C ASP A 227 6.73 14.09 -8.16
N GLU A 228 8.00 14.37 -7.86
CA GLU A 228 8.97 15.02 -8.74
C GLU A 228 9.01 14.38 -10.15
N LYS A 229 8.79 13.07 -10.23
CA LYS A 229 8.71 12.36 -11.50
C LYS A 229 7.55 12.84 -12.36
N VAL A 230 6.38 13.12 -11.76
CA VAL A 230 5.21 13.61 -12.50
C VAL A 230 5.52 15.00 -13.07
N ILE A 231 6.13 15.88 -12.28
CA ILE A 231 6.54 17.22 -12.71
C ILE A 231 7.50 17.14 -13.90
N LYS A 232 8.55 16.32 -13.79
CA LYS A 232 9.54 16.10 -14.86
C LYS A 232 8.94 15.53 -16.13
N ASP A 233 8.01 14.58 -16.01
CA ASP A 233 7.37 13.97 -17.15
C ASP A 233 6.48 14.99 -17.89
N PHE A 234 5.69 15.81 -17.18
CA PHE A 234 4.92 16.89 -17.80
C PHE A 234 5.81 17.95 -18.46
N ARG A 235 6.92 18.31 -17.83
CA ARG A 235 7.91 19.20 -18.42
C ARG A 235 8.46 18.65 -19.74
N SER A 236 8.75 17.35 -19.77
CA SER A 236 9.19 16.62 -20.97
C SER A 236 8.11 16.53 -22.06
N LEU A 237 6.84 16.80 -21.72
CA LEU A 237 5.71 16.89 -22.66
C LEU A 237 5.44 18.33 -23.11
N GLY A 238 6.21 19.32 -22.61
CA GLY A 238 6.05 20.73 -22.96
C GLY A 238 5.08 21.50 -22.08
N PHE A 239 4.76 20.94 -20.92
CA PHE A 239 3.87 21.53 -19.93
C PHE A 239 4.61 22.00 -18.69
N GLU A 240 4.13 23.06 -18.06
CA GLU A 240 4.71 23.57 -16.83
C GLU A 240 3.71 23.48 -15.68
N ILE A 241 4.04 22.63 -14.69
CA ILE A 241 3.30 22.52 -13.44
C ILE A 241 3.92 23.47 -12.43
N LEU A 242 3.09 24.29 -11.80
CA LEU A 242 3.53 25.21 -10.76
C LEU A 242 3.04 24.70 -9.41
N MET A 243 3.98 24.31 -8.54
CA MET A 243 3.67 23.78 -7.21
C MET A 243 3.38 24.92 -6.23
N GLY A 244 2.32 24.78 -5.43
CA GLY A 244 1.99 25.71 -4.36
C GLY A 244 1.80 25.00 -3.01
N TYR A 245 2.16 25.71 -1.94
CA TYR A 245 1.86 25.31 -0.56
C TYR A 245 1.07 26.38 0.15
N GLY A 246 0.15 25.93 1.00
CA GLY A 246 -0.63 26.76 1.89
C GLY A 246 -1.85 26.03 2.42
N LEU A 247 -2.59 26.72 3.27
CA LEU A 247 -3.72 26.20 4.04
C LEU A 247 -4.96 27.07 3.82
N SER A 248 -6.11 26.63 4.35
CA SER A 248 -7.31 27.47 4.28
C SER A 248 -7.11 28.75 5.10
N GLU A 249 -6.37 28.62 6.20
CA GLU A 249 -5.94 29.67 7.12
C GLU A 249 -4.98 30.71 6.51
N THR A 250 -4.53 30.51 5.27
CA THR A 250 -3.61 31.42 4.56
C THR A 250 -4.12 31.87 3.18
N ALA A 251 -5.41 31.64 2.92
CA ALA A 251 -6.21 32.23 1.84
C ALA A 251 -5.62 32.33 0.41
N PRO A 252 -5.21 31.24 -0.27
CA PRO A 252 -4.84 29.91 0.21
C PRO A 252 -3.33 29.75 0.39
N MET A 253 -2.53 30.64 -0.20
CA MET A 253 -1.14 30.35 -0.54
C MET A 253 -0.18 31.00 0.45
N VAL A 254 0.87 30.24 0.79
CA VAL A 254 2.05 30.70 1.53
C VAL A 254 3.24 30.80 0.58
N SER A 255 3.37 29.82 -0.32
CA SER A 255 4.43 29.79 -1.33
C SER A 255 3.90 29.24 -2.65
N PHE A 256 4.57 29.63 -3.73
CA PHE A 256 4.25 29.16 -5.07
C PHE A 256 5.48 29.11 -5.98
N THR A 257 5.46 28.20 -6.95
CA THR A 257 6.54 28.07 -7.92
C THR A 257 6.41 29.17 -8.96
N HIS A 258 7.38 30.09 -9.01
CA HIS A 258 7.44 31.08 -10.08
C HIS A 258 7.67 30.39 -11.43
N PRO A 259 7.13 30.91 -12.56
CA PRO A 259 7.39 30.36 -13.88
C PRO A 259 8.90 30.18 -14.15
N GLY A 260 9.32 28.98 -14.56
CA GLY A 260 10.72 28.61 -14.75
C GLY A 260 11.51 28.31 -13.46
N GLY A 261 11.00 28.67 -12.29
CA GLY A 261 11.67 28.57 -10.99
C GLY A 261 11.52 27.23 -10.26
N HIS A 262 11.30 26.12 -10.98
CA HIS A 262 11.13 24.80 -10.36
C HIS A 262 12.38 24.35 -9.61
N ARG A 263 12.22 23.99 -8.34
CA ARG A 263 13.25 23.31 -7.52
C ARG A 263 12.77 21.94 -7.10
N LYS A 264 13.67 20.97 -7.19
CA LYS A 264 13.39 19.59 -6.81
C LYS A 264 12.88 19.52 -5.37
N ASN A 265 11.73 18.85 -5.17
CA ASN A 265 11.05 18.68 -3.87
C ASN A 265 10.62 19.98 -3.17
N SER A 266 10.74 21.15 -3.80
CA SER A 266 10.28 22.41 -3.21
C SER A 266 8.77 22.56 -3.39
N SER A 267 8.14 23.25 -2.43
CA SER A 267 6.75 23.68 -2.47
C SER A 267 6.59 25.13 -2.96
N GLY A 268 7.59 25.65 -3.67
CA GLY A 268 7.61 27.00 -4.22
C GLY A 268 8.33 28.00 -3.34
N GLN A 269 8.43 29.23 -3.86
CA GLN A 269 9.01 30.37 -3.18
C GLN A 269 7.94 31.11 -2.38
N VAL A 270 8.29 31.64 -1.21
CA VAL A 270 7.38 32.45 -0.38
C VAL A 270 6.76 33.57 -1.21
N ILE A 271 5.42 33.71 -1.15
CA ILE A 271 4.75 34.78 -1.88
C ILE A 271 4.97 36.14 -1.19
N PRO A 272 4.95 37.25 -1.94
CA PRO A 272 5.38 38.55 -1.42
C PRO A 272 4.64 39.06 -0.17
N CYS A 273 3.36 38.73 -0.01
CA CYS A 273 2.58 39.17 1.16
C CYS A 273 2.88 38.41 2.47
N ASN A 274 3.81 37.44 2.45
CA ASN A 274 4.16 36.60 3.59
C ASN A 274 5.62 36.77 4.04
N GLU A 275 5.79 36.77 5.36
CA GLU A 275 7.01 36.41 6.05
C GLU A 275 6.89 34.96 6.55
N VAL A 276 7.92 34.15 6.32
CA VAL A 276 7.91 32.73 6.70
C VAL A 276 9.21 32.36 7.38
N ARG A 277 9.13 31.59 8.46
CA ARG A 277 10.28 31.02 9.16
C ARG A 277 10.03 29.58 9.59
N SER A 278 11.10 28.85 9.90
CA SER A 278 11.02 27.53 10.52
C SER A 278 11.53 27.60 11.95
N GLU A 279 10.71 27.17 12.91
CA GLU A 279 11.02 27.15 14.35
C GLU A 279 10.76 25.73 14.88
N ASP A 280 11.77 25.09 15.48
CA ASP A 280 11.75 23.66 15.85
C ASP A 280 11.30 22.72 14.70
N GLY A 281 11.59 23.13 13.46
CA GLY A 281 11.21 22.42 12.26
C GLY A 281 9.75 22.65 11.81
N GLU A 282 8.94 23.42 12.54
CA GLU A 282 7.59 23.81 12.16
C GLU A 282 7.61 25.09 11.31
N ILE A 283 6.80 25.14 10.24
CA ILE A 283 6.64 26.33 9.40
C ILE A 283 5.68 27.32 10.08
N LEU A 284 6.16 28.54 10.30
CA LEU A 284 5.39 29.66 10.83
C LEU A 284 5.21 30.71 9.74
N VAL A 285 4.01 31.27 9.63
CA VAL A 285 3.64 32.23 8.59
C VAL A 285 3.05 33.49 9.22
N LYS A 286 3.48 34.65 8.75
CA LYS A 286 2.91 35.95 9.09
C LYS A 286 2.66 36.71 7.81
N GLY A 287 1.45 37.22 7.60
CA GLY A 287 1.12 37.90 6.36
C GLY A 287 -0.32 38.40 6.36
N LYS A 288 -0.63 39.30 5.41
CA LYS A 288 -1.96 39.89 5.27
C LYS A 288 -3.03 38.90 4.84
N ASN A 289 -2.62 37.75 4.32
CA ASN A 289 -3.46 36.62 3.89
C ASN A 289 -3.76 35.61 5.02
N VAL A 290 -3.16 35.77 6.21
CA VAL A 290 -3.44 34.90 7.36
C VAL A 290 -4.84 35.20 7.89
N MET A 291 -5.62 34.15 8.16
CA MET A 291 -6.99 34.21 8.66
C MET A 291 -7.15 35.11 9.89
N GLN A 292 -8.36 35.60 10.12
CA GLN A 292 -8.70 36.33 11.35
C GLN A 292 -8.81 35.40 12.56
N GLY A 293 -9.12 34.12 12.32
CA GLY A 293 -9.28 33.09 13.35
C GLY A 293 -10.30 32.04 12.96
N TYR A 294 -10.55 31.11 13.87
CA TYR A 294 -11.62 30.15 13.74
C TYR A 294 -12.94 30.73 14.30
N PHE A 295 -14.02 30.59 13.55
CA PHE A 295 -15.36 31.09 13.89
C PHE A 295 -15.80 30.55 15.26
N GLU A 296 -16.14 31.44 16.18
CA GLU A 296 -16.54 31.15 17.58
C GLU A 296 -15.60 30.21 18.36
N ARG A 297 -14.30 30.18 18.02
CA ARG A 297 -13.30 29.31 18.66
C ARG A 297 -12.06 30.11 19.10
N PRO A 298 -12.18 31.01 20.09
CA PRO A 298 -11.08 31.87 20.52
C PRO A 298 -9.89 31.08 21.09
N GLU A 299 -10.14 30.01 21.85
CA GLU A 299 -9.07 29.18 22.43
C GLU A 299 -8.24 28.47 21.35
N GLU A 300 -8.92 27.83 20.39
CA GLU A 300 -8.25 27.15 19.28
C GLU A 300 -7.53 28.15 18.36
N THR A 301 -8.09 29.35 18.23
CA THR A 301 -7.46 30.45 17.48
C THR A 301 -6.17 30.89 18.18
N ALA A 302 -6.18 31.13 19.49
CA ALA A 302 -5.00 31.50 20.26
C ALA A 302 -3.93 30.40 20.28
N GLN A 303 -4.32 29.13 20.12
CA GLN A 303 -3.36 28.02 20.01
C GLN A 303 -2.54 28.08 18.72
N VAL A 304 -3.08 28.61 17.62
CA VAL A 304 -2.40 28.62 16.31
C VAL A 304 -1.92 30.00 15.89
N LEU A 305 -2.55 31.08 16.36
CA LEU A 305 -2.13 32.47 16.15
C LEU A 305 -1.47 33.01 17.41
N ARG A 306 -0.14 33.16 17.38
CA ARG A 306 0.67 33.63 18.53
C ARG A 306 1.59 34.74 18.08
N ASP A 307 1.53 35.89 18.75
CA ASP A 307 2.38 37.06 18.43
C ASP A 307 2.35 37.48 16.95
N GLY A 308 1.19 37.31 16.30
CA GLY A 308 0.97 37.59 14.87
C GLY A 308 1.51 36.52 13.91
N TRP A 309 2.05 35.41 14.41
CA TRP A 309 2.49 34.26 13.63
C TRP A 309 1.46 33.14 13.68
N PHE A 310 1.16 32.59 12.51
CA PHE A 310 0.37 31.38 12.34
C PHE A 310 1.27 30.15 12.36
N HIS A 311 1.03 29.29 13.35
CA HIS A 311 1.63 27.97 13.49
C HIS A 311 0.88 26.97 12.62
N THR A 312 1.46 26.61 11.48
CA THR A 312 0.81 25.76 10.47
C THR A 312 0.62 24.31 10.93
N GLY A 313 1.42 23.86 11.90
CA GLY A 313 1.55 22.45 12.26
C GLY A 313 2.25 21.60 11.19
N ASP A 314 2.71 22.18 10.08
CA ASP A 314 3.47 21.51 9.04
C ASP A 314 4.97 21.65 9.32
N LEU A 315 5.71 20.56 9.10
CA LEU A 315 7.15 20.52 9.34
C LEU A 315 7.91 20.81 8.04
N GLY A 316 8.94 21.63 8.09
CA GLY A 316 9.74 21.97 6.92
C GLY A 316 10.88 22.95 7.22
N HIS A 317 11.57 23.34 6.16
CA HIS A 317 12.62 24.36 6.21
C HIS A 317 12.55 25.26 4.98
N LEU A 318 13.26 26.38 5.04
CA LEU A 318 13.44 27.31 3.95
C LEU A 318 14.91 27.34 3.54
N ASP A 319 15.19 27.55 2.25
CA ASP A 319 16.54 27.88 1.77
C ASP A 319 16.79 29.40 1.75
N GLU A 320 18.03 29.78 1.44
CA GLU A 320 18.47 31.19 1.40
C GLU A 320 17.73 32.04 0.35
N GLU A 321 17.09 31.40 -0.63
CA GLU A 321 16.35 32.06 -1.71
C GLU A 321 14.83 32.09 -1.44
N GLY A 322 14.40 31.65 -0.24
CA GLY A 322 13.01 31.69 0.18
C GLY A 322 12.15 30.56 -0.39
N TYR A 323 12.75 29.45 -0.82
CA TYR A 323 11.99 28.26 -1.20
C TYR A 323 11.64 27.41 0.01
N ILE A 324 10.38 26.96 0.08
CA ILE A 324 9.89 26.12 1.17
C ILE A 324 10.02 24.65 0.81
N TYR A 325 10.47 23.83 1.77
CA TYR A 325 10.56 22.38 1.67
C TYR A 325 9.76 21.73 2.80
N ILE A 326 8.55 21.25 2.48
CA ILE A 326 7.69 20.54 3.42
C ILE A 326 8.18 19.10 3.59
N THR A 327 8.30 18.68 4.84
CA THR A 327 8.89 17.40 5.26
C THR A 327 7.93 16.50 6.03
N GLY A 328 6.75 16.98 6.38
CA GLY A 328 5.70 16.21 7.05
C GLY A 328 4.76 17.12 7.85
N ARG A 329 3.94 16.53 8.71
CA ARG A 329 3.01 17.26 9.59
C ARG A 329 3.20 16.83 11.03
N LYS A 330 3.33 17.79 11.96
CA LYS A 330 3.68 17.56 13.37
C LYS A 330 2.76 16.54 14.05
N LYS A 331 1.46 16.61 13.79
CA LYS A 331 0.44 15.68 14.34
C LYS A 331 0.43 14.29 13.69
N GLU A 332 1.05 14.14 12.52
CA GLU A 332 1.05 12.89 11.75
C GLU A 332 2.38 12.13 11.84
N ILE A 333 3.40 12.74 12.46
CA ILE A 333 4.67 12.06 12.72
C ILE A 333 4.43 10.86 13.62
N ILE A 334 4.83 9.69 13.14
CA ILE A 334 4.88 8.49 13.95
C ILE A 334 6.08 8.62 14.89
N VAL A 335 5.80 8.66 16.19
CA VAL A 335 6.82 8.60 17.23
C VAL A 335 6.87 7.17 17.76
N LEU A 336 7.96 6.46 17.47
CA LEU A 336 8.16 5.12 18.02
C LEU A 336 8.51 5.19 19.52
N PRO A 337 8.29 4.12 20.32
CA PRO A 337 8.71 4.07 21.73
C PRO A 337 10.21 4.33 21.93
N SER A 338 11.04 4.05 20.91
CA SER A 338 12.45 4.44 20.84
C SER A 338 12.73 5.95 20.75
N GLY A 339 11.70 6.80 20.70
CA GLY A 339 11.78 8.25 20.53
C GLY A 339 12.13 8.69 19.10
N LYS A 340 12.10 7.78 18.12
CA LYS A 340 12.40 8.11 16.72
C LYS A 340 11.15 8.59 15.99
N ASN A 341 11.26 9.77 15.38
CA ASN A 341 10.24 10.38 14.54
C ASN A 341 10.31 9.86 13.11
N ILE A 342 9.17 9.44 12.58
CA ILE A 342 9.03 8.91 11.23
C ILE A 342 7.91 9.67 10.54
N ASN A 343 8.22 10.27 9.38
CA ASN A 343 7.18 10.74 8.48
C ASN A 343 6.57 9.53 7.74
N PRO A 344 5.29 9.19 7.98
CA PRO A 344 4.64 8.08 7.29
C PRO A 344 4.58 8.27 5.77
N GLU A 345 4.40 9.50 5.26
CA GLU A 345 4.29 9.75 3.82
C GLU A 345 5.57 9.38 3.05
N GLU A 346 6.74 9.54 3.68
CA GLU A 346 8.01 9.14 3.10
C GLU A 346 8.07 7.62 2.87
N VAL A 347 7.55 6.85 3.82
CA VAL A 347 7.50 5.38 3.76
C VAL A 347 6.46 4.93 2.75
N GLU A 348 5.25 5.50 2.83
CA GLU A 348 4.12 5.23 1.92
C GLU A 348 4.52 5.50 0.47
N GLY A 349 5.14 6.65 0.19
CA GLY A 349 5.64 7.00 -1.14
C GLY A 349 6.64 5.99 -1.70
N LYS A 350 7.51 5.42 -0.85
CA LYS A 350 8.45 4.37 -1.25
C LYS A 350 7.75 3.03 -1.53
N LEU A 351 6.71 2.69 -0.79
CA LEU A 351 5.88 1.49 -1.06
C LEU A 351 5.09 1.63 -2.36
N LEU A 352 4.57 2.82 -2.64
CA LEU A 352 3.82 3.13 -3.86
C LEU A 352 4.68 3.10 -5.15
N GLN A 353 6.01 3.06 -5.04
CA GLN A 353 6.89 2.86 -6.21
C GLN A 353 6.71 1.46 -6.83
N TYR A 354 6.21 0.49 -6.07
CA TYR A 354 5.95 -0.87 -6.54
C TYR A 354 4.56 -0.97 -7.20
N LYS A 355 4.25 -0.08 -8.15
CA LYS A 355 2.91 0.05 -8.78
C LYS A 355 2.34 -1.24 -9.39
N ASP A 356 3.21 -2.17 -9.79
CA ASP A 356 2.83 -3.47 -10.35
C ASP A 356 2.37 -4.48 -9.29
N LEU A 357 2.44 -4.11 -8.00
CA LEU A 357 2.09 -4.93 -6.85
C LEU A 357 1.19 -4.18 -5.86
N VAL A 358 1.41 -2.87 -5.67
CA VAL A 358 0.76 -2.02 -4.68
C VAL A 358 -0.10 -0.98 -5.39
N ALA A 359 -1.41 -0.97 -5.13
CA ALA A 359 -2.32 0.07 -5.59
C ALA A 359 -2.36 1.24 -4.62
N GLU A 360 -2.44 0.95 -3.32
CA GLU A 360 -2.41 1.94 -2.25
C GLU A 360 -1.60 1.44 -1.04
N ALA A 361 -1.02 2.35 -0.27
CA ALA A 361 -0.28 2.04 0.95
C ALA A 361 -0.48 3.13 2.01
N ALA A 362 -0.62 2.69 3.26
CA ALA A 362 -0.55 3.53 4.46
C ALA A 362 0.38 2.87 5.49
N VAL A 363 1.00 3.65 6.36
CA VAL A 363 1.78 3.11 7.48
C VAL A 363 1.35 3.70 8.82
N LEU A 364 1.45 2.88 9.85
CA LEU A 364 1.19 3.23 11.24
C LEU A 364 2.22 2.59 12.18
N ALA A 365 2.26 3.06 13.43
CA ALA A 365 3.09 2.46 14.48
C ALA A 365 2.56 1.08 14.89
N SER A 366 3.46 0.13 15.13
CA SER A 366 3.15 -1.18 15.68
C SER A 366 4.29 -1.62 16.59
N GLY A 367 4.14 -1.36 17.89
CA GLY A 367 5.23 -1.51 18.87
C GLY A 367 6.44 -0.63 18.52
N ASP A 368 7.63 -1.23 18.46
CA ASP A 368 8.90 -0.56 18.10
C ASP A 368 9.15 -0.43 16.59
N ALA A 369 8.17 -0.76 15.75
CA ALA A 369 8.32 -0.75 14.30
C ALA A 369 7.07 -0.25 13.56
N LEU A 370 7.10 -0.31 12.23
CA LEU A 370 5.98 0.07 11.38
C LEU A 370 5.13 -1.14 10.98
N GLN A 371 3.82 -0.92 10.88
CA GLN A 371 2.87 -1.77 10.16
C GLN A 371 2.45 -1.07 8.86
N ALA A 372 2.52 -1.79 7.75
CA ALA A 372 2.00 -1.32 6.47
C ALA A 372 0.61 -1.90 6.20
N LEU A 373 -0.32 -1.04 5.80
CA LEU A 373 -1.61 -1.41 5.23
C LEU A 373 -1.50 -1.27 3.71
N ILE A 374 -1.70 -2.36 2.98
CA ILE A 374 -1.48 -2.40 1.53
C ILE A 374 -2.75 -2.86 0.82
N LEU A 375 -3.26 -2.03 -0.08
CA LEU A 375 -4.20 -2.48 -1.10
C LEU A 375 -3.40 -3.04 -2.30
N PRO A 376 -3.52 -4.34 -2.61
CA PRO A 376 -2.80 -4.94 -3.74
C PRO A 376 -3.32 -4.43 -5.08
N ASN A 377 -2.44 -4.32 -6.08
CA ASN A 377 -2.87 -4.14 -7.46
C ASN A 377 -3.26 -5.50 -8.07
N VAL A 378 -4.47 -5.97 -7.75
CA VAL A 378 -4.96 -7.31 -8.12
C VAL A 378 -4.91 -7.55 -9.63
N GLN A 379 -5.23 -6.55 -10.45
CA GLN A 379 -5.19 -6.68 -11.91
C GLN A 379 -3.77 -6.94 -12.43
N ALA A 380 -2.78 -6.18 -11.94
CA ALA A 380 -1.37 -6.37 -12.32
C ALA A 380 -0.81 -7.71 -11.80
N LEU A 381 -1.21 -8.12 -10.59
CA LEU A 381 -0.81 -9.38 -9.97
C LEU A 381 -1.33 -10.60 -10.75
N ARG A 382 -2.58 -10.55 -11.22
CA ARG A 382 -3.16 -11.60 -12.09
C ARG A 382 -2.42 -11.73 -13.41
N GLN A 383 -2.11 -10.62 -14.07
CA GLN A 383 -1.34 -10.63 -15.33
C GLN A 383 0.06 -11.25 -15.17
N ARG A 384 0.62 -11.20 -13.96
CA ARG A 384 1.90 -11.82 -13.62
C ARG A 384 1.79 -13.28 -13.18
N GLY A 385 0.57 -13.84 -13.07
CA GLY A 385 0.33 -15.19 -12.55
C GLY A 385 0.76 -15.33 -11.08
N VAL A 386 0.63 -14.27 -10.28
CA VAL A 386 0.94 -14.34 -8.84
C VAL A 386 -0.20 -15.00 -8.11
N VAL A 387 0.10 -16.11 -7.43
CA VAL A 387 -0.89 -17.00 -6.80
C VAL A 387 -1.04 -16.79 -5.30
N ASN A 388 -0.02 -16.26 -4.64
CA ASN A 388 -0.06 -15.89 -3.22
C ASN A 388 0.28 -14.41 -3.09
N LEU A 389 -0.74 -13.59 -2.83
CA LEU A 389 -0.65 -12.14 -2.81
C LEU A 389 0.21 -11.67 -1.63
N GLU A 390 0.05 -12.31 -0.47
CA GLU A 390 0.77 -11.95 0.74
C GLU A 390 2.27 -12.22 0.62
N GLU A 391 2.66 -13.41 0.16
CA GLU A 391 4.07 -13.77 -0.05
C GLU A 391 4.72 -12.87 -1.09
N ALA A 392 4.02 -12.54 -2.18
CA ALA A 392 4.52 -11.63 -3.21
C ALA A 392 4.77 -10.23 -2.64
N LEU A 393 3.83 -9.67 -1.88
CA LEU A 393 4.00 -8.36 -1.25
C LEU A 393 5.10 -8.38 -0.18
N ARG A 394 5.15 -9.40 0.68
CA ARG A 394 6.19 -9.53 1.70
C ARG A 394 7.59 -9.67 1.09
N SER A 395 7.74 -10.52 0.07
CA SER A 395 9.04 -10.82 -0.53
C SER A 395 9.51 -9.77 -1.55
N GLU A 396 8.60 -9.21 -2.35
CA GLU A 396 8.96 -8.30 -3.44
C GLU A 396 8.83 -6.82 -3.10
N VAL A 397 8.01 -6.46 -2.11
CA VAL A 397 7.80 -5.08 -1.65
C VAL A 397 8.46 -4.86 -0.31
N ILE A 398 7.94 -5.49 0.75
CA ILE A 398 8.38 -5.23 2.14
C ILE A 398 9.85 -5.57 2.34
N ALA A 399 10.30 -6.75 1.90
CA ALA A 399 11.70 -7.14 2.04
C ALA A 399 12.64 -6.21 1.25
N LYS A 400 12.27 -5.80 0.03
CA LYS A 400 13.10 -4.89 -0.79
C LYS A 400 13.14 -3.48 -0.20
N TYR A 401 12.04 -3.01 0.37
CA TYR A 401 11.99 -1.75 1.10
C TYR A 401 12.88 -1.81 2.36
N ASN A 402 12.70 -2.82 3.20
CA ASN A 402 13.42 -2.97 4.46
C ASN A 402 14.94 -3.13 4.30
N LEU A 403 15.41 -3.66 3.17
CA LEU A 403 16.84 -3.73 2.84
C LEU A 403 17.48 -2.34 2.70
N LYS A 404 16.70 -1.34 2.26
CA LYS A 404 17.15 0.05 2.06
C LYS A 404 16.79 0.97 3.22
N ALA A 405 15.81 0.58 4.03
CA ALA A 405 15.33 1.37 5.16
C ALA A 405 16.30 1.31 6.35
N SER A 406 16.38 2.42 7.10
CA SER A 406 17.02 2.43 8.43
C SER A 406 16.26 1.48 9.37
N SER A 407 16.96 0.95 10.38
CA SER A 407 16.40 -0.07 11.30
C SER A 407 15.04 0.32 11.88
N TYR A 408 14.90 1.57 12.33
CA TYR A 408 13.68 2.10 12.93
C TYR A 408 12.57 2.42 11.92
N LYS A 409 12.86 2.53 10.62
CA LYS A 409 11.85 2.70 9.55
C LYS A 409 11.41 1.36 8.94
N ARG A 410 11.84 0.22 9.48
CA ARG A 410 11.47 -1.09 8.93
C ARG A 410 10.03 -1.42 9.22
N ILE A 411 9.40 -2.05 8.24
CA ILE A 411 8.05 -2.58 8.33
C ILE A 411 8.13 -4.02 8.80
N LEU A 412 7.62 -4.32 9.98
CA LEU A 412 7.62 -5.69 10.53
C LEU A 412 6.27 -6.40 10.31
N LYS A 413 5.18 -5.64 10.25
CA LYS A 413 3.83 -6.16 10.01
C LYS A 413 3.27 -5.62 8.69
N CYS A 414 2.58 -6.46 7.95
CA CYS A 414 1.91 -6.11 6.71
C CYS A 414 0.49 -6.65 6.76
N THR A 415 -0.50 -5.80 6.51
CA THR A 415 -1.92 -6.15 6.43
C THR A 415 -2.40 -5.85 5.03
N LEU A 416 -3.01 -6.84 4.39
CA LEU A 416 -3.63 -6.67 3.08
C LEU A 416 -5.04 -6.11 3.25
N LEU A 417 -5.39 -5.14 2.42
CA LEU A 417 -6.72 -4.56 2.36
C LEU A 417 -7.45 -5.08 1.13
N SER A 418 -8.75 -5.28 1.25
CA SER A 418 -9.65 -5.57 0.12
C SER A 418 -10.15 -4.29 -0.56
N GLU A 419 -10.13 -3.17 0.15
CA GLU A 419 -10.73 -1.90 -0.26
C GLU A 419 -9.75 -0.73 -0.18
N SER A 420 -10.08 0.33 -0.91
CA SER A 420 -9.33 1.59 -0.93
C SER A 420 -9.20 2.20 0.44
N LEU A 421 -8.04 2.80 0.70
CA LEU A 421 -7.80 3.50 1.95
C LEU A 421 -8.76 4.69 2.11
N PRO A 422 -9.21 4.99 3.34
CA PRO A 422 -10.12 6.09 3.58
C PRO A 422 -9.45 7.41 3.24
N ARG A 423 -10.09 8.18 2.35
CA ARG A 423 -9.58 9.45 1.84
C ARG A 423 -10.61 10.57 1.98
N THR A 424 -10.11 11.79 2.13
CA THR A 424 -10.89 13.02 1.99
C THR A 424 -11.27 13.26 0.52
N ARG A 425 -12.17 14.21 0.26
CA ARG A 425 -12.58 14.60 -1.11
C ARG A 425 -11.41 15.09 -1.98
N LEU A 426 -10.37 15.64 -1.37
CA LEU A 426 -9.12 16.05 -2.03
C LEU A 426 -8.11 14.90 -2.21
N GLY A 427 -8.46 13.68 -1.79
CA GLY A 427 -7.62 12.49 -1.92
C GLY A 427 -6.59 12.28 -0.81
N LYS A 428 -6.57 13.13 0.23
CA LYS A 428 -5.68 12.94 1.40
C LYS A 428 -6.14 11.75 2.25
N LEU A 429 -5.20 10.97 2.80
CA LEU A 429 -5.50 9.87 3.71
C LEU A 429 -6.15 10.37 5.01
N LYS A 430 -7.20 9.69 5.47
CA LYS A 430 -7.80 9.93 6.78
C LYS A 430 -7.08 9.08 7.84
N ARG A 431 -5.97 9.60 8.38
CA ARG A 431 -5.06 8.81 9.24
C ARG A 431 -5.71 8.24 10.52
N HIS A 432 -6.66 8.96 11.12
CA HIS A 432 -7.35 8.50 12.33
C HIS A 432 -8.21 7.24 12.10
N GLU A 433 -8.66 6.99 10.85
CA GLU A 433 -9.44 5.79 10.50
C GLU A 433 -8.54 4.56 10.23
N LEU A 434 -7.22 4.74 10.07
CA LEU A 434 -6.30 3.66 9.73
C LEU A 434 -6.10 2.64 10.86
N GLU A 435 -6.21 3.07 12.13
CA GLU A 435 -6.08 2.15 13.26
C GLU A 435 -7.16 1.07 13.24
N ALA A 436 -8.40 1.42 12.87
CA ALA A 436 -9.49 0.44 12.75
C ALA A 436 -9.16 -0.63 11.71
N LEU A 437 -8.58 -0.24 10.57
CA LEU A 437 -8.15 -1.15 9.51
C LEU A 437 -6.94 -2.02 9.90
N SER A 438 -6.11 -1.54 10.82
CA SER A 438 -4.93 -2.26 11.31
C SER A 438 -5.25 -3.41 12.27
N ARG A 439 -6.41 -3.31 12.93
CA ARG A 439 -6.91 -4.22 13.97
C ARG A 439 -7.85 -5.30 13.43
N CYS A 440 -8.05 -5.40 12.12
CA CYS A 440 -8.96 -6.38 11.50
C CYS A 440 -8.59 -7.84 11.83
N ASP A 441 -9.00 -8.29 13.01
CA ASP A 441 -9.73 -9.54 13.19
C ASP A 441 -11.21 -9.19 13.13
N LYS A 442 -11.94 -9.85 12.22
CA LYS A 442 -13.41 -9.85 12.05
C LYS A 442 -14.02 -8.59 11.42
N ARG A 443 -14.40 -8.75 10.17
CA ARG A 443 -15.23 -7.84 9.40
C ARG A 443 -16.71 -8.22 9.56
N GLN A 444 -17.58 -7.25 9.84
CA GLN A 444 -19.00 -7.31 9.47
C GLN A 444 -19.12 -6.78 8.04
N LYS A 445 -18.98 -7.67 7.06
CA LYS A 445 -19.34 -7.39 5.68
C LYS A 445 -20.69 -8.07 5.46
N ASP A 446 -21.77 -7.35 5.73
CA ASP A 446 -23.10 -7.78 5.26
C ASP A 446 -23.47 -6.86 4.10
N ASN A 447 -23.08 -7.27 2.90
CA ASN A 447 -23.24 -6.46 1.70
C ASN A 447 -24.68 -6.47 1.15
N GLY A 448 -25.63 -7.14 1.81
CA GLY A 448 -27.03 -7.23 1.35
C GLY A 448 -27.19 -7.81 -0.06
N LYS A 449 -26.14 -8.38 -0.65
CA LYS A 449 -26.19 -9.03 -1.95
C LYS A 449 -26.93 -10.35 -1.80
N PRO A 450 -27.93 -10.62 -2.66
CA PRO A 450 -28.64 -11.89 -2.61
C PRO A 450 -27.66 -13.03 -2.81
N GLU A 451 -27.73 -14.03 -1.94
CA GLU A 451 -26.94 -15.24 -2.08
C GLU A 451 -27.37 -15.99 -3.36
N PRO A 452 -26.43 -16.52 -4.15
CA PRO A 452 -26.76 -17.35 -5.28
C PRO A 452 -27.62 -18.54 -4.80
N ASP A 453 -28.75 -18.76 -5.46
CA ASP A 453 -29.58 -19.96 -5.23
C ASP A 453 -28.98 -21.16 -5.97
N LEU A 454 -27.73 -21.48 -5.61
CA LEU A 454 -26.96 -22.60 -6.14
C LEU A 454 -26.60 -23.52 -4.99
N GLU A 455 -26.77 -24.82 -5.18
CA GLU A 455 -26.42 -25.82 -4.17
C GLU A 455 -24.90 -25.85 -3.95
N GLU A 456 -24.12 -25.65 -5.03
CA GLU A 456 -22.67 -25.51 -5.01
C GLU A 456 -22.23 -24.36 -4.09
N TYR A 457 -22.96 -23.24 -4.13
CA TYR A 457 -22.68 -22.07 -3.31
C TYR A 457 -22.86 -22.39 -1.82
N ARG A 458 -23.97 -23.05 -1.45
CA ARG A 458 -24.25 -23.44 -0.06
C ARG A 458 -23.17 -24.37 0.49
N VAL A 459 -22.77 -25.35 -0.31
CA VAL A 459 -21.73 -26.34 0.05
C VAL A 459 -20.35 -25.67 0.20
N ILE A 460 -19.97 -24.77 -0.71
CA ILE A 460 -18.74 -23.99 -0.61
C ILE A 460 -18.77 -23.08 0.62
N LYS A 461 -19.90 -22.40 0.85
CA LYS A 461 -20.11 -21.50 1.98
C LYS A 461 -19.94 -22.22 3.32
N GLU A 462 -20.56 -23.39 3.47
CA GLU A 462 -20.49 -24.19 4.70
C GLU A 462 -19.06 -24.64 5.01
N PHE A 463 -18.32 -25.10 4.00
CA PHE A 463 -16.92 -25.48 4.18
C PHE A 463 -16.05 -24.30 4.60
N LEU A 464 -16.17 -23.16 3.91
CA LEU A 464 -15.39 -21.96 4.22
C LEU A 464 -15.72 -21.41 5.60
N HIS A 465 -17.00 -21.45 6.00
CA HIS A 465 -17.44 -21.09 7.35
C HIS A 465 -16.79 -22.00 8.39
N GLY A 466 -16.82 -23.33 8.18
CA GLY A 466 -16.18 -24.29 9.09
C GLY A 466 -14.66 -24.14 9.19
N GLN A 467 -14.00 -23.73 8.10
CA GLN A 467 -12.54 -23.57 8.06
C GLN A 467 -12.07 -22.26 8.71
N THR A 468 -12.81 -21.17 8.50
CA THR A 468 -12.39 -19.82 8.91
C THR A 468 -13.07 -19.35 10.19
N GLY A 469 -14.22 -19.93 10.55
CA GLY A 469 -15.09 -19.42 11.61
C GLY A 469 -15.74 -18.06 11.28
N LEU A 470 -15.64 -17.61 10.03
CA LEU A 470 -16.15 -16.31 9.57
C LEU A 470 -17.49 -16.47 8.88
N HIS A 471 -18.34 -15.45 8.95
CA HIS A 471 -19.47 -15.32 8.03
C HIS A 471 -18.93 -15.16 6.60
N ILE A 472 -19.52 -15.85 5.63
CA ILE A 472 -19.04 -15.91 4.25
C ILE A 472 -20.03 -15.19 3.34
N ALA A 473 -19.63 -14.07 2.75
CA ALA A 473 -20.43 -13.34 1.77
C ALA A 473 -20.18 -13.86 0.33
N PRO A 474 -21.12 -13.68 -0.61
CA PRO A 474 -20.99 -14.16 -1.99
C PRO A 474 -19.74 -13.66 -2.73
N ASP A 475 -19.32 -12.42 -2.46
CA ASP A 475 -18.25 -11.71 -3.16
C ASP A 475 -16.96 -11.60 -2.34
N ASP A 476 -16.84 -12.32 -1.23
CA ASP A 476 -15.61 -12.34 -0.43
C ASP A 476 -14.45 -12.97 -1.20
N HIS A 477 -13.31 -12.30 -1.21
CA HIS A 477 -12.09 -12.82 -1.82
C HIS A 477 -11.41 -13.83 -0.89
N PHE A 478 -11.03 -15.00 -1.40
CA PHE A 478 -10.45 -16.08 -0.57
C PHE A 478 -9.24 -15.63 0.25
N GLU A 479 -8.25 -14.95 -0.34
CA GLU A 479 -7.09 -14.46 0.42
C GLU A 479 -7.32 -13.16 1.21
N LEU A 480 -8.02 -12.18 0.63
CA LEU A 480 -8.08 -10.83 1.21
C LEU A 480 -9.15 -10.69 2.28
N ASP A 481 -10.30 -11.35 2.08
CA ASP A 481 -11.44 -11.27 2.99
C ASP A 481 -11.50 -12.49 3.93
N LEU A 482 -11.29 -13.69 3.39
CA LEU A 482 -11.39 -14.93 4.16
C LEU A 482 -10.06 -15.40 4.77
N SER A 483 -8.96 -14.66 4.50
CA SER A 483 -7.62 -14.96 5.00
C SER A 483 -7.18 -16.40 4.74
N LEU A 484 -7.61 -16.97 3.61
CA LEU A 484 -7.31 -18.36 3.25
C LEU A 484 -5.83 -18.49 2.86
N ASP A 485 -5.03 -18.96 3.80
CA ASP A 485 -3.59 -19.18 3.62
C ASP A 485 -3.31 -20.36 2.65
N SER A 486 -2.04 -20.62 2.37
CA SER A 486 -1.66 -21.72 1.46
C SER A 486 -2.14 -23.10 1.92
N LEU A 487 -2.28 -23.34 3.23
CA LEU A 487 -2.78 -24.63 3.75
C LEU A 487 -4.30 -24.71 3.63
N GLY A 488 -5.01 -23.63 3.98
CA GLY A 488 -6.45 -23.48 3.81
C GLY A 488 -6.87 -23.64 2.36
N LYS A 489 -6.10 -23.08 1.41
CA LYS A 489 -6.31 -23.27 -0.04
C LYS A 489 -6.22 -24.72 -0.46
N VAL A 490 -5.24 -25.48 0.02
CA VAL A 490 -5.12 -26.92 -0.30
C VAL A 490 -6.28 -27.72 0.28
N SER A 491 -6.65 -27.43 1.53
CA SER A 491 -7.83 -28.03 2.16
C SER A 491 -9.07 -27.80 1.31
N PHE A 492 -9.25 -26.55 0.88
CA PHE A 492 -10.35 -26.13 0.03
C PHE A 492 -10.34 -26.80 -1.34
N GLN A 493 -9.20 -26.86 -2.04
CA GLN A 493 -9.08 -27.55 -3.33
C GLN A 493 -9.45 -29.03 -3.24
N VAL A 494 -8.98 -29.73 -2.20
CA VAL A 494 -9.29 -31.15 -2.03
C VAL A 494 -10.77 -31.35 -1.70
N PHE A 495 -11.35 -30.47 -0.88
CA PHE A 495 -12.79 -30.47 -0.65
C PHE A 495 -13.56 -30.28 -1.95
N LEU A 496 -13.21 -29.27 -2.76
CA LEU A 496 -13.86 -29.00 -4.03
C LEU A 496 -13.75 -30.21 -4.97
N SER A 497 -12.56 -30.79 -5.11
CA SER A 497 -12.36 -31.96 -5.96
C SER A 497 -13.07 -33.22 -5.48
N GLY A 498 -13.14 -33.42 -4.16
CA GLY A 498 -13.85 -34.55 -3.57
C GLY A 498 -15.38 -34.43 -3.69
N THR A 499 -15.89 -33.20 -3.67
CA THR A 499 -17.33 -32.91 -3.63
C THR A 499 -17.94 -32.77 -5.02
N PHE A 500 -17.26 -32.03 -5.91
CA PHE A 500 -17.75 -31.70 -7.26
C PHE A 500 -17.14 -32.60 -8.37
N GLY A 501 -16.16 -33.45 -8.03
CA GLY A 501 -15.54 -34.39 -8.97
C GLY A 501 -14.65 -33.75 -10.04
N ILE A 502 -14.27 -32.48 -9.88
CA ILE A 502 -13.36 -31.73 -10.78
C ILE A 502 -12.06 -31.43 -10.05
N GLU A 503 -10.92 -31.59 -10.73
CA GLU A 503 -9.64 -31.14 -10.18
C GLU A 503 -9.58 -29.60 -10.18
N VAL A 504 -9.67 -28.99 -8.99
CA VAL A 504 -9.55 -27.54 -8.82
C VAL A 504 -8.11 -27.22 -8.44
N ASN A 505 -7.40 -26.51 -9.31
CA ASN A 505 -6.02 -26.10 -9.08
C ASN A 505 -5.95 -24.62 -8.64
N GLU A 506 -4.75 -24.12 -8.35
CA GLU A 506 -4.62 -22.73 -7.87
C GLU A 506 -4.95 -21.69 -8.96
N GLN A 507 -4.79 -22.03 -10.24
CA GLN A 507 -5.14 -21.16 -11.36
C GLN A 507 -6.66 -20.95 -11.43
N THR A 508 -7.44 -22.00 -11.18
CA THR A 508 -8.90 -21.90 -11.09
C THR A 508 -9.34 -20.95 -9.97
N LEU A 509 -8.73 -21.03 -8.78
CA LEU A 509 -9.05 -20.12 -7.67
C LEU A 509 -8.64 -18.65 -7.96
N LEU A 510 -7.65 -18.44 -8.82
CA LEU A 510 -7.24 -17.12 -9.29
C LEU A 510 -8.24 -16.51 -10.29
N GLU A 511 -8.77 -17.34 -11.19
CA GLU A 511 -9.76 -16.97 -12.20
C GLU A 511 -11.15 -16.75 -11.56
N HIS A 512 -11.46 -17.51 -10.51
CA HIS A 512 -12.71 -17.46 -9.75
C HIS A 512 -12.43 -17.13 -8.27
N PRO A 513 -12.19 -15.85 -7.93
CA PRO A 513 -11.62 -15.44 -6.64
C PRO A 513 -12.60 -15.39 -5.45
N SER A 514 -13.89 -15.65 -5.68
CA SER A 514 -14.96 -15.49 -4.68
C SER A 514 -15.91 -16.69 -4.66
N PRO A 515 -16.59 -16.97 -3.53
CA PRO A 515 -17.56 -18.05 -3.41
C PRO A 515 -18.61 -18.10 -4.52
N ALA A 516 -19.22 -16.96 -4.89
CA ALA A 516 -20.25 -16.93 -5.93
C ALA A 516 -19.70 -17.30 -7.32
N LEU A 517 -18.62 -16.65 -7.75
CA LEU A 517 -17.97 -16.93 -9.05
C LEU A 517 -17.45 -18.37 -9.14
N LEU A 518 -16.97 -18.91 -8.02
CA LEU A 518 -16.51 -20.30 -7.98
C LEU A 518 -17.70 -21.27 -8.03
N ALA A 519 -18.79 -20.98 -7.32
CA ALA A 519 -20.01 -21.78 -7.36
C ALA A 519 -20.63 -21.79 -8.77
N GLU A 520 -20.66 -20.66 -9.46
CA GLU A 520 -21.11 -20.57 -10.85
C GLU A 520 -20.26 -21.46 -11.77
N PHE A 521 -18.93 -21.37 -11.67
CA PHE A 521 -18.01 -22.22 -12.42
C PHE A 521 -18.20 -23.72 -12.10
N MET A 522 -18.40 -24.07 -10.82
CA MET A 522 -18.69 -25.45 -10.41
C MET A 522 -20.02 -25.93 -10.98
N SER A 523 -21.07 -25.09 -10.98
CA SER A 523 -22.39 -25.47 -11.51
C SER A 523 -22.35 -25.85 -13.00
N THR A 524 -21.44 -25.25 -13.77
CA THR A 524 -21.27 -25.53 -15.19
C THR A 524 -20.39 -26.74 -15.49
N GLU A 525 -19.40 -27.02 -14.65
CA GLU A 525 -18.34 -28.00 -14.96
C GLU A 525 -18.40 -29.28 -14.09
N ALA A 526 -19.24 -29.29 -13.04
CA ALA A 526 -19.30 -30.40 -12.08
C ALA A 526 -19.81 -31.69 -12.73
N LYS A 527 -19.09 -32.79 -12.47
CA LYS A 527 -19.42 -34.13 -13.00
C LYS A 527 -20.32 -34.93 -12.07
N SER A 528 -20.32 -34.60 -10.78
CA SER A 528 -21.21 -35.18 -9.77
C SER A 528 -21.16 -34.36 -8.47
N MET A 529 -22.27 -34.25 -7.76
CA MET A 529 -22.34 -33.78 -6.36
C MET A 529 -22.38 -35.00 -5.43
N ALA A 530 -21.22 -35.43 -4.92
CA ALA A 530 -21.15 -36.50 -3.93
C ALA A 530 -21.13 -35.91 -2.51
N SER A 531 -21.79 -36.55 -1.54
CA SER A 531 -21.80 -36.06 -0.14
C SER A 531 -20.37 -35.99 0.40
N GLY A 532 -19.99 -34.79 0.84
CA GLY A 532 -18.62 -34.34 1.07
C GLY A 532 -17.67 -35.37 1.70
N LYS A 533 -16.58 -35.66 0.99
CA LYS A 533 -15.41 -36.29 1.63
C LYS A 533 -14.79 -35.30 2.60
N GLN A 534 -14.81 -35.64 3.89
CA GLN A 534 -14.11 -34.88 4.92
C GLN A 534 -12.61 -34.86 4.60
N PHE A 535 -12.00 -33.68 4.57
CA PHE A 535 -10.58 -33.51 4.29
C PHE A 535 -9.72 -34.20 5.35
N LYS A 536 -9.03 -35.28 4.96
CA LYS A 536 -8.14 -36.05 5.84
C LYS A 536 -6.75 -36.12 5.22
N TRP A 537 -5.80 -35.39 5.81
CA TRP A 537 -4.39 -35.42 5.39
C TRP A 537 -3.83 -36.84 5.30
N GLY A 538 -4.20 -37.72 6.24
CA GLY A 538 -3.79 -39.12 6.24
C GLY A 538 -4.14 -39.87 4.96
N GLU A 539 -5.30 -39.63 4.34
CA GLU A 539 -5.69 -40.31 3.10
C GLU A 539 -4.87 -39.80 1.89
N ILE A 540 -4.73 -38.48 1.77
CA ILE A 540 -3.98 -37.80 0.70
C ILE A 540 -2.50 -38.21 0.73
N LEU A 541 -1.91 -38.24 1.92
CA LEU A 541 -0.50 -38.59 2.10
C LEU A 541 -0.28 -40.10 1.94
N ARG A 542 -1.30 -40.95 2.16
CA ARG A 542 -1.21 -42.42 1.99
C ARG A 542 -1.40 -42.87 0.54
N GLU A 543 -2.04 -42.06 -0.30
CA GLU A 543 -2.20 -42.29 -1.73
C GLU A 543 -0.85 -42.68 -2.38
N LYS A 544 -0.84 -43.79 -3.14
CA LYS A 544 0.38 -44.32 -3.75
C LYS A 544 0.79 -43.46 -4.94
N MET A 545 1.90 -42.73 -4.80
CA MET A 545 2.49 -41.97 -5.90
C MET A 545 3.76 -42.64 -6.43
N SER A 546 3.91 -42.71 -7.75
CA SER A 546 5.11 -43.21 -8.42
C SER A 546 6.23 -42.15 -8.48
N VAL A 547 6.78 -41.78 -7.33
CA VAL A 547 7.88 -40.81 -7.27
C VAL A 547 9.22 -41.52 -7.53
N LYS A 548 9.84 -41.24 -8.69
CA LYS A 548 11.25 -41.61 -8.94
C LYS A 548 12.15 -40.77 -8.03
N LEU A 549 12.60 -41.36 -6.92
CA LEU A 549 13.57 -40.71 -6.05
C LEU A 549 14.94 -40.61 -6.74
N PRO A 550 15.61 -39.45 -6.68
CA PRO A 550 16.97 -39.32 -7.19
C PRO A 550 17.90 -40.29 -6.43
N LYS A 551 18.80 -40.97 -7.16
CA LYS A 551 19.80 -41.85 -6.57
C LYS A 551 21.08 -41.05 -6.30
N SER A 552 21.60 -41.12 -5.08
CA SER A 552 22.86 -40.46 -4.72
C SER A 552 24.03 -41.00 -5.57
N TRP A 553 24.75 -40.13 -6.26
CA TRP A 553 25.94 -40.51 -7.05
C TRP A 553 27.19 -40.60 -6.16
N VAL A 554 28.18 -41.44 -6.54
CA VAL A 554 29.38 -41.75 -5.71
C VAL A 554 30.22 -40.51 -5.36
N THR A 555 30.23 -39.49 -6.23
CA THR A 555 30.97 -38.23 -6.04
C THR A 555 30.41 -37.32 -4.93
N PHE A 556 29.16 -37.54 -4.49
CA PHE A 556 28.54 -36.82 -3.38
C PHE A 556 29.34 -36.95 -2.07
N HIS A 557 30.00 -38.10 -1.87
CA HIS A 557 30.82 -38.32 -0.69
C HIS A 557 32.06 -37.41 -0.67
N TRP A 558 32.74 -37.29 -1.81
CA TRP A 558 33.90 -36.41 -1.95
C TRP A 558 33.52 -34.94 -1.80
N LEU A 559 32.39 -34.54 -2.38
CA LEU A 559 31.87 -33.19 -2.23
C LEU A 559 31.53 -32.86 -0.76
N ASN A 560 30.89 -33.80 -0.03
CA ASN A 560 30.54 -33.59 1.38
C ASN A 560 31.74 -33.63 2.33
N LEU A 561 32.72 -34.49 2.06
CA LEU A 561 33.97 -34.51 2.82
C LEU A 561 34.75 -33.21 2.61
N PHE A 562 34.83 -32.73 1.37
CA PHE A 562 35.50 -31.49 1.02
C PHE A 562 34.74 -30.26 1.55
N SER A 563 33.41 -30.23 1.46
CA SER A 563 32.60 -29.15 2.02
C SER A 563 32.69 -29.16 3.56
N GLY A 564 32.62 -30.32 4.20
CA GLY A 564 32.77 -30.43 5.66
C GLY A 564 34.15 -29.99 6.14
N PHE A 565 35.22 -30.35 5.42
CA PHE A 565 36.58 -29.91 5.73
C PHE A 565 36.73 -28.39 5.53
N SER A 566 36.33 -27.86 4.37
CA SER A 566 36.42 -26.43 4.08
C SER A 566 35.59 -25.60 5.06
N LEU A 567 34.37 -26.00 5.40
CA LEU A 567 33.54 -25.30 6.39
C LEU A 567 34.17 -25.32 7.79
N ARG A 568 34.86 -26.39 8.19
CA ARG A 568 35.61 -26.44 9.46
C ARG A 568 36.87 -25.57 9.46
N CYS A 569 37.48 -25.36 8.30
CA CYS A 569 38.59 -24.40 8.15
C CYS A 569 38.11 -22.95 8.17
N PHE A 570 36.96 -22.67 7.55
CA PHE A 570 36.40 -21.32 7.42
C PHE A 570 35.56 -20.89 8.62
N PHE A 571 35.00 -21.82 9.41
CA PHE A 571 34.13 -21.55 10.55
C PHE A 571 34.49 -22.44 11.74
N ARG A 572 34.29 -21.92 12.95
CA ARG A 572 34.46 -22.69 14.19
C ARG A 572 33.21 -23.54 14.42
N LEU A 573 33.08 -24.60 13.63
CA LEU A 573 31.92 -25.49 13.60
C LEU A 573 31.92 -26.45 14.80
N ARG A 574 30.82 -26.49 15.57
CA ARG A 574 30.60 -27.49 16.64
C ARG A 574 29.28 -28.22 16.42
N GLY A 575 29.26 -29.50 16.75
CA GLY A 575 28.08 -30.36 16.61
C GLY A 575 27.80 -31.07 17.93
N GLU A 576 26.56 -31.04 18.38
CA GLU A 576 26.11 -31.64 19.64
C GLU A 576 24.98 -32.66 19.38
N ASN A 577 24.98 -33.74 20.15
CA ASN A 577 23.89 -34.70 20.28
C ASN A 577 23.43 -35.40 18.98
N ILE A 578 24.35 -35.66 18.04
CA ILE A 578 24.05 -36.34 16.76
C ILE A 578 23.42 -37.73 16.97
N GLU A 579 23.71 -38.39 18.07
CA GLU A 579 23.13 -39.67 18.50
C GLU A 579 21.62 -39.64 18.66
N ASN A 580 21.00 -38.46 18.80
CA ASN A 580 19.55 -38.29 18.85
C ASN A 580 18.86 -38.59 17.50
N LEU A 581 19.61 -38.73 16.40
CA LEU A 581 19.04 -39.09 15.09
C LEU A 581 18.48 -40.53 15.08
N PRO A 582 17.17 -40.72 14.86
CA PRO A 582 16.58 -42.06 14.79
C PRO A 582 17.15 -42.90 13.64
N ALA A 583 17.24 -44.21 13.82
CA ALA A 583 17.71 -45.13 12.78
C ALA A 583 16.79 -45.14 11.54
N GLY A 584 15.47 -45.08 11.76
CA GLY A 584 14.43 -45.12 10.73
C GLY A 584 14.12 -43.76 10.08
N ALA A 585 12.90 -43.62 9.56
CA ALA A 585 12.40 -42.35 9.04
C ALA A 585 12.32 -41.30 10.16
N CYS A 586 12.74 -40.07 9.86
CA CYS A 586 12.55 -38.92 10.74
C CYS A 586 12.51 -37.63 9.92
N ILE A 587 11.89 -36.60 10.49
CA ILE A 587 11.89 -35.25 9.94
C ILE A 587 12.86 -34.41 10.74
N LEU A 588 13.88 -33.86 10.10
CA LEU A 588 14.78 -32.89 10.69
C LEU A 588 14.18 -31.49 10.51
N ALA A 589 13.92 -30.80 11.62
CA ALA A 589 13.27 -29.50 11.66
C ALA A 589 14.25 -28.42 12.17
N PRO A 590 15.19 -27.94 11.33
CA PRO A 590 16.11 -26.87 11.69
C PRO A 590 15.50 -25.46 11.62
N ASN A 591 15.92 -24.56 12.51
CA ASN A 591 15.72 -23.12 12.31
C ASN A 591 16.58 -22.61 11.13
N HIS A 592 16.17 -21.51 10.50
CA HIS A 592 16.73 -21.06 9.22
C HIS A 592 17.39 -19.67 9.32
N GLN A 593 18.70 -19.63 9.56
CA GLN A 593 19.47 -18.39 9.73
C GLN A 593 20.23 -17.93 8.47
N SER A 594 20.71 -18.85 7.61
CA SER A 594 21.62 -18.52 6.50
C SER A 594 21.44 -19.40 5.26
N TYR A 595 22.16 -19.08 4.17
CA TYR A 595 22.23 -19.94 2.98
C TYR A 595 23.06 -21.22 3.19
N LEU A 596 23.87 -21.28 4.25
CA LEU A 596 24.79 -22.38 4.53
C LEU A 596 24.23 -23.40 5.52
N ASP A 597 23.04 -23.18 6.09
CA ASP A 597 22.47 -24.02 7.17
C ASP A 597 22.43 -25.50 6.80
N SER A 598 21.91 -25.82 5.61
CA SER A 598 21.89 -27.19 5.11
C SER A 598 23.29 -27.81 5.05
N LEU A 599 24.29 -27.04 4.62
CA LEU A 599 25.69 -27.52 4.54
C LEU A 599 26.31 -27.70 5.92
N PHE A 600 26.00 -26.81 6.87
CA PHE A 600 26.44 -26.96 8.26
C PHE A 600 25.87 -28.24 8.88
N ILE A 601 24.59 -28.53 8.66
CA ILE A 601 23.96 -29.77 9.13
C ILE A 601 24.60 -31.00 8.46
N MET A 602 24.80 -30.97 7.14
CA MET A 602 25.41 -32.07 6.37
C MET A 602 26.84 -32.41 6.80
N ALA A 603 27.61 -31.43 7.29
CA ALA A 603 28.99 -31.64 7.75
C ALA A 603 29.09 -32.61 8.95
N PHE A 604 27.98 -32.82 9.66
CA PHE A 604 27.89 -33.67 10.85
C PHE A 604 27.23 -35.03 10.59
N LEU A 605 26.54 -35.22 9.45
CA LEU A 605 25.84 -36.47 9.14
C LEU A 605 26.82 -37.55 8.63
N LYS A 606 26.77 -38.75 9.23
CA LYS A 606 27.53 -39.92 8.76
C LYS A 606 27.10 -40.31 7.34
N ARG A 607 28.02 -40.89 6.55
CA ARG A 607 27.80 -41.28 5.14
C ARG A 607 26.51 -42.08 4.90
N ARG A 608 26.19 -43.04 5.78
CA ARG A 608 24.99 -43.87 5.68
C ARG A 608 23.71 -43.04 5.89
N VAL A 609 23.72 -42.13 6.86
CA VAL A 609 22.58 -41.24 7.18
C VAL A 609 22.36 -40.23 6.06
N LEU A 610 23.44 -39.61 5.57
CA LEU A 610 23.39 -38.61 4.50
C LEU A 610 22.84 -39.17 3.18
N ARG A 611 23.22 -40.41 2.83
CA ARG A 611 22.68 -41.11 1.64
C ARG A 611 21.16 -41.29 1.70
N ASP A 612 20.63 -41.40 2.91
CA ASP A 612 19.22 -41.64 3.18
C ASP A 612 18.48 -40.36 3.63
N THR A 613 19.12 -39.18 3.53
CA THR A 613 18.56 -37.88 3.87
C THR A 613 18.26 -37.09 2.60
N PHE A 614 17.04 -36.57 2.50
CA PHE A 614 16.56 -35.76 1.38
C PHE A 614 16.35 -34.31 1.81
N PHE A 615 16.75 -33.40 0.94
CA PHE A 615 16.60 -31.96 1.13
C PHE A 615 15.40 -31.46 0.33
N TYR A 616 14.58 -30.63 0.96
CA TYR A 616 13.60 -29.85 0.24
C TYR A 616 14.22 -28.53 -0.25
N ALA A 617 14.03 -28.17 -1.52
CA ALA A 617 14.49 -26.89 -2.09
C ALA A 617 13.46 -26.26 -3.02
N LYS A 618 13.23 -24.94 -2.90
CA LYS A 618 12.39 -24.15 -3.81
C LYS A 618 12.94 -24.19 -5.25
N ALA A 619 12.07 -24.37 -6.24
CA ALA A 619 12.44 -24.43 -7.66
C ALA A 619 13.19 -23.18 -8.16
N GLU A 620 12.88 -22.01 -7.62
CA GLU A 620 13.54 -20.74 -7.96
C GLU A 620 15.03 -20.70 -7.59
N HIS A 621 15.45 -21.47 -6.59
CA HIS A 621 16.85 -21.60 -6.19
C HIS A 621 17.67 -22.49 -7.15
N VAL A 622 17.00 -23.20 -8.08
CA VAL A 622 17.60 -24.18 -9.00
C VAL A 622 17.29 -23.79 -10.46
N ARG A 623 17.69 -22.56 -10.84
CA ARG A 623 17.44 -22.01 -12.18
C ARG A 623 18.50 -22.44 -13.21
N ARG A 624 19.75 -22.62 -12.82
CA ARG A 624 20.88 -22.89 -13.74
C ARG A 624 21.00 -24.38 -14.06
N TRP A 625 21.51 -24.71 -15.25
CA TRP A 625 21.64 -26.10 -15.72
C TRP A 625 22.49 -26.98 -14.78
N TRP A 626 23.60 -26.46 -14.27
CA TRP A 626 24.46 -27.18 -13.31
C TRP A 626 23.80 -27.35 -11.93
N GLN A 627 22.95 -26.41 -11.51
CA GLN A 627 22.16 -26.55 -10.27
C GLN A 627 21.11 -27.65 -10.40
N ARG A 628 20.44 -27.73 -11.56
CA ARG A 628 19.48 -28.80 -11.87
C ARG A 628 20.17 -30.15 -11.96
N PHE A 629 21.34 -30.20 -12.59
CA PHE A 629 22.20 -31.39 -12.66
C PHE A 629 22.60 -31.87 -11.25
N MET A 630 22.99 -30.95 -10.36
CA MET A 630 23.31 -31.25 -8.97
C MET A 630 22.08 -31.74 -8.21
N ALA A 631 20.95 -31.05 -8.30
CA ALA A 631 19.73 -31.42 -7.60
C ALA A 631 19.21 -32.81 -7.98
N GLN A 632 19.25 -33.16 -9.28
CA GLN A 632 18.86 -34.48 -9.78
C GLN A 632 19.77 -35.63 -9.31
N ARG A 633 20.99 -35.32 -8.83
CA ARG A 633 22.00 -36.32 -8.41
C ARG A 633 22.34 -36.31 -6.91
N HIS A 634 21.71 -35.43 -6.12
CA HIS A 634 22.08 -35.18 -4.70
C HIS A 634 20.91 -35.19 -3.70
N ASN A 635 19.93 -36.10 -3.86
CA ASN A 635 18.80 -36.26 -2.93
C ASN A 635 18.02 -34.97 -2.63
N ILE A 636 17.99 -34.02 -3.57
CA ILE A 636 17.24 -32.76 -3.43
C ILE A 636 15.91 -32.89 -4.16
N ILE A 637 14.82 -32.69 -3.43
CA ILE A 637 13.47 -32.61 -3.98
C ILE A 637 13.22 -31.14 -4.30
N VAL A 638 13.31 -30.81 -5.59
CA VAL A 638 13.15 -29.45 -6.12
C VAL A 638 11.70 -29.25 -6.52
N MET A 639 10.96 -28.44 -5.77
CA MET A 639 9.58 -28.08 -6.12
C MET A 639 9.21 -26.70 -5.61
N ASP A 640 8.08 -26.17 -6.09
CA ASP A 640 7.54 -24.89 -5.64
C ASP A 640 6.35 -25.15 -4.72
N ILE A 641 6.57 -25.12 -3.39
CA ILE A 641 5.50 -25.30 -2.40
C ILE A 641 4.41 -24.25 -2.56
N ASN A 642 4.75 -23.06 -3.07
CA ASN A 642 3.81 -21.96 -3.24
C ASN A 642 2.91 -22.12 -4.48
N LYS A 643 3.17 -23.11 -5.33
CA LYS A 643 2.35 -23.44 -6.52
C LYS A 643 1.57 -24.74 -6.39
N ASP A 644 2.12 -25.71 -5.64
CA ASP A 644 1.49 -27.02 -5.45
C ASP A 644 1.96 -27.67 -4.13
N LEU A 645 1.40 -27.17 -3.03
CA LEU A 645 1.70 -27.64 -1.68
C LEU A 645 1.25 -29.09 -1.47
N LYS A 646 0.12 -29.52 -2.06
CA LYS A 646 -0.38 -30.91 -2.00
C LYS A 646 0.64 -31.89 -2.56
N LEU A 647 1.08 -31.70 -3.81
CA LEU A 647 2.07 -32.56 -4.45
C LEU A 647 3.40 -32.56 -3.69
N SER A 648 3.76 -31.42 -3.08
CA SER A 648 4.96 -31.28 -2.27
C SER A 648 4.94 -32.18 -1.04
N LEU A 649 3.86 -32.17 -0.28
CA LEU A 649 3.72 -33.01 0.90
C LEU A 649 3.65 -34.50 0.52
N GLN A 650 2.95 -34.87 -0.56
CA GLN A 650 2.89 -36.27 -0.99
C GLN A 650 4.26 -36.84 -1.38
N LYS A 651 5.12 -36.05 -2.07
CA LYS A 651 6.49 -36.50 -2.38
C LYS A 651 7.35 -36.67 -1.13
N LEU A 652 7.23 -35.77 -0.16
CA LEU A 652 7.95 -35.90 1.11
C LEU A 652 7.45 -37.09 1.93
N ALA A 653 6.13 -37.34 1.93
CA ALA A 653 5.55 -38.53 2.56
C ALA A 653 6.08 -39.82 1.96
N GLU A 654 6.22 -39.92 0.64
CA GLU A 654 6.77 -41.09 -0.05
C GLU A 654 8.24 -41.38 0.32
N VAL A 655 9.03 -40.35 0.59
CA VAL A 655 10.40 -40.50 1.12
C VAL A 655 10.37 -41.11 2.52
N LEU A 656 9.54 -40.55 3.40
CA LEU A 656 9.42 -41.00 4.79
C LEU A 656 8.89 -42.45 4.87
N LYS A 657 7.89 -42.81 4.06
CA LYS A 657 7.38 -44.20 3.95
C LYS A 657 8.45 -45.22 3.55
N LYS A 658 9.47 -44.80 2.79
CA LYS A 658 10.62 -45.65 2.41
C LYS A 658 11.69 -45.76 3.50
N GLY A 659 11.39 -45.31 4.73
CA GLY A 659 12.31 -45.34 5.86
C GLY A 659 13.43 -44.29 5.75
N LYS A 660 13.28 -43.29 4.88
CA LYS A 660 14.28 -42.24 4.64
C LYS A 660 13.99 -41.00 5.47
N LYS A 661 14.96 -40.09 5.55
CA LYS A 661 14.91 -38.87 6.35
C LYS A 661 14.68 -37.66 5.46
N VAL A 662 13.99 -36.64 5.96
CA VAL A 662 13.72 -35.39 5.24
C VAL A 662 14.13 -34.21 6.11
N ILE A 663 14.77 -33.19 5.52
CA ILE A 663 15.02 -31.91 6.19
C ILE A 663 13.99 -30.88 5.71
N ILE A 664 13.24 -30.31 6.65
CA ILE A 664 12.23 -29.26 6.40
C ILE A 664 12.52 -28.10 7.34
N PHE A 665 12.78 -26.91 6.78
CA PHE A 665 12.93 -25.68 7.57
C PHE A 665 11.53 -25.16 7.94
N PRO A 666 11.10 -25.23 9.22
CA PRO A 666 9.73 -24.88 9.63
C PRO A 666 9.34 -23.44 9.31
N GLU A 667 10.30 -22.50 9.38
CA GLU A 667 10.08 -21.07 9.13
C GLU A 667 9.72 -20.77 7.66
N GLY A 668 10.06 -21.67 6.72
CA GLY A 668 9.82 -21.52 5.28
C GLY A 668 10.60 -20.38 4.59
N THR A 669 11.14 -19.44 5.37
CA THR A 669 12.00 -18.33 4.94
C THR A 669 13.16 -18.18 5.93
N ARG A 670 14.24 -17.53 5.50
CA ARG A 670 15.38 -17.25 6.40
C ARG A 670 15.05 -16.11 7.34
N SER A 671 15.47 -16.26 8.58
CA SER A 671 15.44 -15.23 9.61
C SER A 671 16.04 -13.90 9.12
N LEU A 672 15.39 -12.80 9.48
CA LEU A 672 15.77 -11.44 9.11
C LEU A 672 16.81 -10.85 10.07
N ASP A 673 16.75 -11.26 11.33
CA ASP A 673 17.51 -10.72 12.46
C ASP A 673 18.28 -11.79 13.25
N GLY A 674 18.16 -13.06 12.87
CA GLY A 674 18.77 -14.21 13.56
C GLY A 674 17.86 -14.86 14.60
N LYS A 675 16.68 -14.28 14.89
CA LYS A 675 15.68 -14.86 15.80
C LYS A 675 14.79 -15.88 15.07
N LEU A 676 14.12 -16.74 15.83
CA LEU A 676 13.12 -17.68 15.29
C LEU A 676 11.94 -16.91 14.69
N GLY A 677 11.58 -17.24 13.45
CA GLY A 677 10.31 -16.83 12.85
C GLY A 677 9.15 -17.80 13.16
N ASP A 678 7.99 -17.49 12.60
CA ASP A 678 6.78 -18.32 12.74
C ASP A 678 6.92 -19.66 12.00
N PHE A 679 6.43 -20.73 12.63
CA PHE A 679 6.54 -22.08 12.07
C PHE A 679 5.31 -22.44 11.23
N LYS A 680 5.57 -22.98 10.04
CA LYS A 680 4.53 -23.55 9.17
C LYS A 680 4.23 -24.99 9.58
N HIS A 681 2.96 -25.39 9.52
CA HIS A 681 2.50 -26.70 10.00
C HIS A 681 2.86 -27.90 9.09
N SER A 682 3.53 -27.68 7.95
CA SER A 682 3.79 -28.74 6.95
C SER A 682 4.57 -29.94 7.50
N PHE A 683 5.58 -29.70 8.32
CA PHE A 683 6.37 -30.76 8.95
C PHE A 683 5.59 -31.50 10.04
N ALA A 684 4.73 -30.79 10.78
CA ALA A 684 3.89 -31.35 11.84
C ALA A 684 2.79 -32.26 11.25
N ILE A 685 2.20 -31.85 10.13
CA ILE A 685 1.25 -32.68 9.36
C ILE A 685 1.92 -33.99 8.93
N LEU A 686 3.10 -33.93 8.32
CA LEU A 686 3.84 -35.13 7.90
C LEU A 686 4.22 -36.03 9.08
N GLY A 687 4.68 -35.46 10.19
CA GLY A 687 5.05 -36.19 11.38
C GLY A 687 3.87 -36.96 11.96
N ARG A 688 2.76 -36.26 12.24
CA ARG A 688 1.56 -36.85 12.85
C ARG A 688 0.93 -37.94 11.97
N GLU A 689 0.68 -37.62 10.69
CA GLU A 689 -0.10 -38.52 9.81
C GLU A 689 0.65 -39.80 9.42
N LEU A 690 1.98 -39.76 9.44
CA LEU A 690 2.85 -40.89 9.13
C LEU A 690 3.43 -41.56 10.39
N GLY A 691 3.18 -41.03 11.58
CA GLY A 691 3.76 -41.53 12.83
C GLY A 691 5.28 -41.43 12.88
N VAL A 692 5.85 -40.39 12.26
CA VAL A 692 7.30 -40.20 12.10
C VAL A 692 7.82 -39.19 13.12
N PRO A 693 8.92 -39.48 13.85
CA PRO A 693 9.49 -38.55 14.82
C PRO A 693 10.07 -37.30 14.14
N ILE A 694 9.91 -36.16 14.81
CA ILE A 694 10.46 -34.86 14.41
C ILE A 694 11.66 -34.56 15.31
N VAL A 695 12.82 -34.35 14.71
CA VAL A 695 14.07 -33.99 15.41
C VAL A 695 14.31 -32.49 15.22
N PRO A 696 14.12 -31.66 16.26
CA PRO A 696 14.48 -30.25 16.18
C PRO A 696 16.00 -30.09 16.07
N VAL A 697 16.46 -29.21 15.19
CA VAL A 697 17.90 -28.94 15.01
C VAL A 697 18.20 -27.46 15.22
N ALA A 698 18.85 -27.13 16.33
CA ALA A 698 19.25 -25.76 16.61
C ALA A 698 20.53 -25.41 15.83
N VAL A 699 20.43 -24.37 15.00
CA VAL A 699 21.51 -23.76 14.23
C VAL A 699 21.75 -22.37 14.84
N ASP A 700 22.82 -22.23 15.62
CA ASP A 700 23.27 -20.94 16.17
C ASP A 700 24.49 -20.39 15.42
N GLY A 701 24.57 -19.07 15.30
CA GLY A 701 25.71 -18.34 14.75
C GLY A 701 25.79 -18.32 13.23
N ALA A 702 24.94 -19.06 12.51
CA ALA A 702 24.90 -19.06 11.05
C ALA A 702 24.48 -17.70 10.47
N TYR A 703 23.60 -16.96 11.16
CA TYR A 703 23.25 -15.58 10.77
C TYR A 703 24.47 -14.65 10.84
N ARG A 704 25.31 -14.78 11.89
CA ARG A 704 26.55 -14.00 12.04
C ARG A 704 27.57 -14.35 10.95
N ALA A 705 27.64 -15.64 10.58
CA ALA A 705 28.50 -16.16 9.53
C ALA A 705 28.12 -15.65 8.13
N LEU A 706 26.83 -15.64 7.78
CA LEU A 706 26.35 -15.14 6.50
C LEU A 706 24.97 -14.48 6.61
N PRO A 707 24.90 -13.18 6.98
CA PRO A 707 23.64 -12.46 7.09
C PRO A 707 22.91 -12.40 5.74
N ARG A 708 21.57 -12.43 5.79
CA ARG A 708 20.72 -12.37 4.60
C ARG A 708 21.06 -11.12 3.76
N GLY A 709 21.36 -11.33 2.48
CA GLY A 709 21.67 -10.27 1.50
C GLY A 709 23.17 -10.01 1.26
N LYS A 710 24.07 -10.65 2.03
CA LYS A 710 25.52 -10.61 1.74
C LYS A 710 25.93 -11.82 0.90
N PHE A 711 26.84 -11.60 -0.05
CA PHE A 711 27.37 -12.66 -0.93
C PHE A 711 28.58 -13.39 -0.32
N PHE A 712 29.37 -12.71 0.51
CA PHE A 712 30.59 -13.27 1.11
C PHE A 712 30.39 -13.56 2.60
N PRO A 713 30.72 -14.77 3.08
CA PRO A 713 30.64 -15.11 4.49
C PRO A 713 31.73 -14.43 5.32
N ARG A 714 31.41 -14.14 6.58
CA ARG A 714 32.36 -13.72 7.60
C ARG A 714 33.07 -14.95 8.14
N LEU A 715 34.36 -15.07 7.85
CA LEU A 715 35.18 -16.20 8.29
C LEU A 715 35.38 -16.23 9.81
N PHE A 716 35.70 -17.41 10.32
CA PHE A 716 36.02 -17.75 11.72
C PHE A 716 34.90 -17.52 12.75
N GLN A 717 33.67 -17.29 12.29
CA GLN A 717 32.50 -17.24 13.17
C GLN A 717 32.24 -18.60 13.81
N LYS A 718 31.76 -18.60 15.06
CA LYS A 718 31.28 -19.81 15.75
C LYS A 718 29.91 -20.16 15.21
N VAL A 719 29.74 -21.43 14.82
CA VAL A 719 28.46 -21.98 14.36
C VAL A 719 28.25 -23.31 15.07
N ASN A 720 27.19 -23.38 15.88
CA ASN A 720 26.83 -24.59 16.63
C ASN A 720 25.62 -25.25 15.98
N ILE A 721 25.67 -26.57 15.84
CA ILE A 721 24.58 -27.40 15.32
C ILE A 721 24.21 -28.43 16.38
N SER A 722 23.02 -28.31 16.95
CA SER A 722 22.58 -29.12 18.09
C SER A 722 21.34 -29.92 17.71
N PHE A 723 21.46 -31.26 17.68
CA PHE A 723 20.36 -32.17 17.37
C PHE A 723 19.60 -32.50 18.67
N LEU A 724 18.41 -31.93 18.84
CA LEU A 724 17.62 -32.09 20.07
C LEU A 724 16.93 -33.46 20.12
N GLU A 725 16.35 -33.79 21.28
CA GLU A 725 15.63 -35.05 21.46
C GLU A 725 14.47 -35.18 20.45
N PRO A 726 14.25 -36.37 19.86
CA PRO A 726 13.15 -36.58 18.92
C PRO A 726 11.80 -36.43 19.61
N ILE A 727 10.93 -35.61 19.01
CA ILE A 727 9.55 -35.44 19.42
C ILE A 727 8.70 -36.45 18.64
N TYR A 728 8.09 -37.39 19.37
CA TYR A 728 7.20 -38.40 18.82
C TYR A 728 5.76 -37.86 18.82
N PRO A 729 5.04 -37.91 17.68
CA PRO A 729 3.65 -37.48 17.63
C PRO A 729 2.75 -38.36 18.51
N GLY A 730 2.03 -37.76 19.46
CA GLY A 730 1.01 -38.44 20.26
C GLY A 730 -0.33 -38.57 19.53
N GLN A 731 -1.22 -39.47 20.00
CA GLN A 731 -2.56 -39.63 19.41
C GLN A 731 -3.43 -38.36 19.57
N GLU A 732 -3.25 -37.62 20.67
CA GLU A 732 -3.98 -36.38 20.96
C GLU A 732 -3.30 -35.10 20.42
N ASP A 733 -2.09 -35.20 19.87
CA ASP A 733 -1.33 -34.02 19.43
C ASP A 733 -1.97 -33.39 18.17
N SER A 734 -2.49 -32.17 18.27
CA SER A 734 -2.86 -31.40 17.07
C SER A 734 -1.63 -30.96 16.27
N TYR A 735 -1.81 -30.55 15.01
CA TYR A 735 -0.68 -30.02 14.21
C TYR A 735 -0.04 -28.79 14.85
N SER A 736 -0.84 -27.90 15.45
CA SER A 736 -0.33 -26.71 16.14
C SER A 736 0.44 -27.12 17.40
N THR A 737 -0.13 -28.00 18.23
CA THR A 737 0.54 -28.46 19.46
C THR A 737 1.91 -29.10 19.16
N LEU A 738 1.99 -29.90 18.10
CA LEU A 738 3.25 -30.53 17.68
C LEU A 738 4.25 -29.50 17.13
N SER A 739 3.76 -28.49 16.40
CA SER A 739 4.58 -27.37 15.92
C SER A 739 5.14 -26.54 17.08
N ASP A 740 4.30 -26.26 18.09
CA ASP A 740 4.66 -25.50 19.28
C ASP A 740 5.70 -26.23 20.12
N LYS A 741 5.57 -27.55 20.31
CA LYS A 741 6.59 -28.36 21.00
C LYS A 741 7.97 -28.22 20.32
N VAL A 742 8.01 -28.26 18.99
CA VAL A 742 9.25 -28.12 18.22
C VAL A 742 9.79 -26.69 18.30
N TYR A 743 8.92 -25.69 18.22
CA TYR A 743 9.28 -24.28 18.39
C TYR A 743 9.91 -24.04 19.77
N GLN A 744 9.25 -24.49 20.84
CA GLN A 744 9.71 -24.32 22.22
C GLN A 744 11.05 -25.02 22.45
N ALA A 745 11.24 -26.23 21.92
CA ALA A 745 12.52 -26.93 22.01
C ALA A 745 13.67 -26.11 21.38
N LEU A 746 13.45 -25.52 20.20
CA LEU A 746 14.44 -24.69 19.53
C LEU A 746 14.67 -23.35 20.24
N ALA A 747 13.59 -22.69 20.68
CA ALA A 747 13.65 -21.42 21.39
C ALA A 747 14.46 -21.55 22.69
N ASN A 748 14.19 -22.60 23.47
CA ASN A 748 14.90 -22.86 24.74
C ASN A 748 16.40 -23.09 24.51
N LYS A 749 16.78 -23.89 23.50
CA LYS A 749 18.19 -24.13 23.19
C LYS A 749 18.91 -22.86 22.70
N LEU A 750 18.27 -22.07 21.84
CA LEU A 750 18.88 -20.85 21.29
C LEU A 750 18.98 -19.73 22.34
N GLN A 751 18.07 -19.68 23.32
CA GLN A 751 18.17 -18.78 24.48
C GLN A 751 19.31 -19.14 25.44
N GLN A 752 19.61 -20.44 25.61
CA GLN A 752 20.74 -20.88 26.45
C GLN A 752 22.12 -20.57 25.85
N GLU A 753 22.20 -20.35 24.52
CA GLU A 753 23.45 -20.07 23.80
C GLU A 753 23.65 -18.58 23.45
N SER A 754 22.65 -17.73 23.69
CA SER A 754 22.73 -16.27 23.50
C SER A 754 23.25 -15.57 24.74
#